data_AF-A0A372G7Z9-F1
#
_entry.id   AF-A0A372G7Z9-F1
#
_cell.length_a   1.000
_cell.length_b   1.000
_cell.length_c   1.000
_cell.angle_alpha   90.00
_cell.angle_beta   90.00
_cell.angle_gamma   90.00
#
_symmetry.space_group_name_H-M   'P 1'
#
loop_
_entity.id
_entity.type
_entity.pdbx_description
1 polymer ?
#
loop_
_entity_poly.entity_id
_entity_poly.type
_entity_poly.pdbx_seq_one_letter_code
_entity_poly.pdbx_strand_id
1 'polypeptide(L)'
;MPADQLVGSPTEQAVIAVLAGASLADTATAAGLEQTDLAQAVETYRLGGRQALSEQEAATWRQIYVRFSDWDASEKDAVTDLAPLLHQAEAEGLISTWWFMRKHPCWRLRLRPGPAADPRQDPIGTALDHLAQRKTIHSWWPGVYEAETAAFGGEDGMAAAHQLFHDDSRAILRLLAGNNTGLGRRELSLLLCSTLMHAAGLEWYEQGDVWHRVAHERPLPPDVPTRKLDAMADSLRTLMLADTSEAGALFNADGPLTHAADWAGSFRLAGQNLGSRARTGKLQRGLRHVLSYHIIFHWNRLGLPARQQSILAWAARTAILGPPPEVTPPAAHRSIKAPASAPVDLVQIACRFPLIIQSRPRGISLHDRVRQVNHYASTCHEPDDAEERIDRACTAWNLAALIASDCALTDLAIELCERQFQIFQPAWPLSGRTTIAALQPIVNLARLDLRAHNPERAYQTLRQLHRAVQHGGDVDVHGTPVRFDGFTTSTTARTHVAPWLRTVLREDGTRALVAAQQWQRAASNAAEHAVPGEGIDEATQMAIISHTMNDDFDAAHCAIPTANLSAPWDQATAHCLRVFVDLASARPDPSILPSLLITTRRTIHRPDPKRATTQTRLGLAAVDLAAALDTTHASRLYTEVAQAASRSGDAFAARDVLKHPNKESLRPVQSMTLTALVERAALGQAGIEPNLLADLKGSLEIAGKALQDALYR
;
A
#
# COMPACT_ATOMS: atom_id res chain seq x y z
N MET A 1 5.27 26.45 15.02
CA MET A 1 5.96 27.05 13.86
C MET A 1 5.35 28.41 13.59
N PRO A 2 6.12 29.45 13.24
CA PRO A 2 5.56 30.76 12.92
C PRO A 2 4.74 30.69 11.62
N ALA A 3 3.69 31.52 11.53
CA ALA A 3 2.75 31.57 10.41
C ALA A 3 3.38 32.03 9.07
N ASP A 4 4.65 32.44 9.07
CA ASP A 4 5.32 33.06 7.91
C ASP A 4 6.03 32.06 6.97
N GLN A 5 5.77 30.75 7.10
CA GLN A 5 6.32 29.72 6.20
C GLN A 5 5.28 28.91 5.42
N LEU A 6 4.02 29.33 5.41
CA LEU A 6 3.03 28.90 4.39
C LEU A 6 3.09 29.86 3.19
N VAL A 7 4.26 30.04 2.59
CA VAL A 7 4.34 30.71 1.30
C VAL A 7 3.88 29.67 0.28
N GLY A 8 2.57 29.66 0.00
CA GLY A 8 2.00 28.91 -1.11
C GLY A 8 2.76 29.19 -2.40
N SER A 9 2.73 28.24 -3.34
CA SER A 9 3.45 28.41 -4.61
C SER A 9 3.07 29.76 -5.26
N PRO A 10 3.96 30.41 -6.05
CA PRO A 10 3.61 31.65 -6.76
C PRO A 10 2.30 31.55 -7.56
N THR A 11 2.01 30.35 -8.08
CA THR A 11 0.75 29.99 -8.73
C THR A 11 -0.44 30.00 -7.77
N GLU A 12 -0.31 29.47 -6.56
CA GLU A 12 -1.37 29.47 -5.55
C GLU A 12 -1.70 30.88 -5.06
N GLN A 13 -0.71 31.74 -4.86
CA GLN A 13 -0.94 33.15 -4.50
C GLN A 13 -1.65 33.92 -5.62
N ALA A 14 -1.25 33.69 -6.87
CA ALA A 14 -1.91 34.25 -8.04
C ALA A 14 -3.37 33.76 -8.16
N VAL A 15 -3.62 32.47 -7.90
CA VAL A 15 -4.96 31.90 -7.86
C VAL A 15 -5.82 32.59 -6.79
N ILE A 16 -5.29 32.76 -5.58
CA ILE A 16 -6.00 33.42 -4.47
C ILE A 16 -6.36 34.88 -4.83
N ALA A 17 -5.42 35.62 -5.44
CA ALA A 17 -5.67 37.00 -5.86
C ALA A 17 -6.78 37.09 -6.90
N VAL A 18 -6.80 36.19 -7.90
CA VAL A 18 -7.88 36.14 -8.90
C VAL A 18 -9.22 35.75 -8.26
N LEU A 19 -9.21 34.79 -7.32
CA LEU A 19 -10.42 34.42 -6.57
C LEU A 19 -10.95 35.55 -5.68
N ALA A 20 -10.06 36.43 -5.19
CA ALA A 20 -10.40 37.63 -4.43
C ALA A 20 -10.87 38.80 -5.33
N GLY A 21 -10.93 38.62 -6.65
CA GLY A 21 -11.47 39.59 -7.60
C GLY A 21 -10.42 40.37 -8.40
N ALA A 22 -9.13 40.01 -8.31
CA ALA A 22 -8.10 40.61 -9.15
C ALA A 22 -8.24 40.20 -10.63
N SER A 23 -7.80 41.08 -11.53
CA SER A 23 -7.74 40.82 -12.98
C SER A 23 -6.83 39.63 -13.27
N LEU A 24 -7.34 38.65 -14.01
CA LEU A 24 -6.60 37.45 -14.41
C LEU A 24 -5.34 37.80 -15.23
N ALA A 25 -5.43 38.78 -16.13
CA ALA A 25 -4.33 39.19 -16.99
C ALA A 25 -3.20 39.88 -16.20
N ASP A 26 -3.57 40.79 -15.32
CA ASP A 26 -2.59 41.54 -14.52
C ASP A 26 -1.92 40.64 -13.49
N THR A 27 -2.68 39.71 -12.90
CA THR A 27 -2.17 38.75 -11.92
C THR A 27 -1.26 37.70 -12.57
N ALA A 28 -1.59 37.23 -13.78
CA ALA A 28 -0.73 36.33 -14.55
C ALA A 28 0.63 36.98 -14.87
N THR A 29 0.59 38.23 -15.33
CA THR A 29 1.80 39.02 -15.62
C THR A 29 2.65 39.25 -14.38
N ALA A 30 2.04 39.62 -13.25
CA ALA A 30 2.75 39.85 -11.99
C ALA A 30 3.38 38.57 -11.40
N ALA A 31 2.77 37.41 -11.67
CA ALA A 31 3.24 36.11 -11.21
C ALA A 31 4.21 35.41 -12.17
N GLY A 32 4.47 35.98 -13.36
CA GLY A 32 5.30 35.36 -14.40
C GLY A 32 4.67 34.09 -14.98
N LEU A 33 3.33 34.02 -15.03
CA LEU A 33 2.57 32.88 -15.53
C LEU A 33 1.86 33.26 -16.84
N GLU A 34 1.70 32.28 -17.72
CA GLU A 34 0.79 32.43 -18.86
C GLU A 34 -0.65 32.60 -18.36
N GLN A 35 -1.41 33.48 -19.01
CA GLN A 35 -2.79 33.78 -18.59
C GLN A 35 -3.69 32.53 -18.65
N THR A 36 -3.44 31.64 -19.61
CA THR A 36 -4.13 30.35 -19.75
C THR A 36 -3.80 29.38 -18.62
N ASP A 37 -2.55 29.36 -18.17
CA ASP A 37 -2.11 28.47 -17.09
C ASP A 37 -2.66 28.95 -15.75
N LEU A 38 -2.70 30.26 -15.50
CA LEU A 38 -3.35 30.82 -14.33
C LEU A 38 -4.87 30.57 -14.35
N ALA A 39 -5.52 30.69 -15.51
CA ALA A 39 -6.95 30.36 -15.65
C ALA A 39 -7.24 28.90 -15.31
N GLN A 40 -6.42 27.98 -15.80
CA GLN A 40 -6.54 26.55 -15.52
C GLN A 40 -6.26 26.22 -14.05
N ALA A 41 -5.28 26.87 -13.43
CA ALA A 41 -4.98 26.74 -12.02
C ALA A 41 -6.15 27.23 -11.14
N VAL A 42 -6.77 28.37 -11.49
CA VAL A 42 -7.95 28.91 -10.80
C VAL A 42 -9.12 27.94 -10.87
N GLU A 43 -9.40 27.37 -12.04
CA GLU A 43 -10.52 26.42 -12.18
C GLU A 43 -10.24 25.09 -11.45
N THR A 44 -9.00 24.61 -11.48
CA THR A 44 -8.57 23.43 -10.71
C THR A 44 -8.76 23.66 -9.21
N TYR A 45 -8.38 24.83 -8.71
CA TYR A 45 -8.56 25.20 -7.31
C TYR A 45 -10.05 25.33 -6.93
N ARG A 46 -10.88 25.92 -7.80
CA ARG A 46 -12.35 26.00 -7.59
C ARG A 46 -13.02 24.63 -7.58
N LEU A 47 -12.61 23.73 -8.47
CA LEU A 47 -13.17 22.38 -8.54
C LEU A 47 -12.78 21.58 -7.29
N GLY A 48 -11.50 21.61 -6.92
CA GLY A 48 -11.00 20.97 -5.70
C GLY A 48 -11.64 21.55 -4.43
N GLY A 49 -11.80 22.88 -4.35
CA GLY A 49 -12.46 23.54 -3.23
C GLY A 49 -13.95 23.19 -3.14
N ARG A 50 -14.70 23.21 -4.25
CA ARG A 50 -16.12 22.80 -4.27
C ARG A 50 -16.31 21.33 -3.90
N GLN A 51 -15.42 20.46 -4.37
CA GLN A 51 -15.44 19.05 -4.02
C GLN A 51 -15.17 18.85 -2.51
N ALA A 52 -14.13 19.48 -1.97
CA ALA A 52 -13.80 19.39 -0.55
C ALA A 52 -14.94 19.93 0.35
N LEU A 53 -15.58 21.04 -0.05
CA LEU A 53 -16.74 21.59 0.66
C LEU A 53 -17.96 20.66 0.57
N SER A 54 -18.23 20.08 -0.59
CA SER A 54 -19.33 19.12 -0.76
C SER A 54 -19.10 17.82 0.03
N GLU A 55 -17.85 17.34 0.10
CA GLU A 55 -17.45 16.19 0.93
C GLU A 55 -17.57 16.50 2.43
N GLN A 56 -17.26 17.74 2.84
CA GLN A 56 -17.42 18.22 4.21
C GLN A 56 -18.90 18.39 4.61
N GLU A 57 -19.75 18.92 3.71
CA GLU A 57 -21.20 19.04 3.92
C GLU A 57 -21.90 17.67 3.97
N ALA A 58 -21.37 16.66 3.26
CA ALA A 58 -21.86 15.29 3.30
C ALA A 58 -21.36 14.48 4.51
N ALA A 59 -20.30 14.91 5.19
CA ALA A 59 -19.70 14.20 6.31
C ALA A 59 -20.53 14.39 7.60
N THR A 60 -21.28 13.35 7.97
CA THR A 60 -22.04 13.31 9.24
C THR A 60 -21.16 13.38 10.49
N TRP A 61 -19.84 13.21 10.37
CA TRP A 61 -18.88 13.20 11.46
C TRP A 61 -17.70 14.12 11.15
N ARG A 62 -17.31 14.95 12.11
CA ARG A 62 -16.06 15.74 12.08
C ARG A 62 -15.00 15.05 12.92
N GLN A 63 -13.75 15.02 12.46
CA GLN A 63 -12.61 14.58 13.27
C GLN A 63 -11.70 15.77 13.60
N ILE A 64 -11.22 15.78 14.83
CA ILE A 64 -10.29 16.75 15.38
C ILE A 64 -9.13 16.00 16.02
N TYR A 65 -7.91 16.39 15.69
CA TYR A 65 -6.71 15.95 16.38
C TYR A 65 -6.40 16.94 17.50
N VAL A 66 -6.27 16.44 18.73
CA VAL A 66 -5.89 17.21 19.91
C VAL A 66 -4.53 16.73 20.38
N ARG A 67 -3.51 17.57 20.28
CA ARG A 67 -2.16 17.29 20.79
C ARG A 67 -1.99 17.97 22.14
N PHE A 68 -1.91 17.18 23.21
CA PHE A 68 -1.63 17.68 24.55
C PHE A 68 -0.19 18.19 24.68
N SER A 69 0.03 19.12 25.60
CA SER A 69 1.37 19.67 25.89
C SER A 69 2.29 18.63 26.53
N ASP A 70 1.72 17.81 27.42
CA ASP A 70 2.37 16.66 28.03
C ASP A 70 1.47 15.43 27.83
N TRP A 71 2.03 14.37 27.25
CA TRP A 71 1.29 13.14 27.01
C TRP A 71 0.93 12.42 28.32
N ASP A 72 1.81 12.48 29.32
CA ASP A 72 1.60 11.79 30.60
C ASP A 72 0.55 12.51 31.45
N ALA A 73 0.43 13.83 31.31
CA ALA A 73 -0.65 14.62 31.91
C ALA A 73 -1.97 14.59 31.11
N SER A 74 -1.98 14.06 29.89
CA SER A 74 -3.12 14.17 28.97
C SER A 74 -4.45 13.62 29.52
N GLU A 75 -4.42 12.57 30.36
CA GLU A 75 -5.63 12.07 31.01
C GLU A 75 -6.23 13.09 31.99
N LYS A 76 -5.37 13.72 32.80
CA LYS A 76 -5.77 14.74 33.76
C LYS A 76 -6.30 15.97 33.04
N ASP A 77 -5.56 16.46 32.06
CA ASP A 77 -5.94 17.64 31.27
C ASP A 77 -7.24 17.40 30.50
N ALA A 78 -7.41 16.20 29.94
CA ALA A 78 -8.66 15.83 29.28
C ALA A 78 -9.85 15.83 30.26
N VAL A 79 -9.68 15.34 31.49
CA VAL A 79 -10.74 15.36 32.51
C VAL A 79 -11.05 16.78 32.97
N THR A 80 -10.03 17.60 33.24
CA THR A 80 -10.20 18.94 33.79
C THR A 80 -10.78 19.90 32.75
N ASP A 81 -10.37 19.77 31.48
CA ASP A 81 -10.57 20.82 30.49
C ASP A 81 -11.37 20.39 29.27
N LEU A 82 -11.11 19.19 28.73
CA LEU A 82 -11.78 18.71 27.52
C LEU A 82 -13.16 18.11 27.80
N ALA A 83 -13.29 17.34 28.89
CA ALA A 83 -14.54 16.67 29.24
C ALA A 83 -15.68 17.65 29.57
N PRO A 84 -15.48 18.72 30.36
CA PRO A 84 -16.54 19.71 30.61
C PRO A 84 -16.99 20.40 29.33
N LEU A 85 -16.05 20.74 28.44
CA LEU A 85 -16.35 21.33 27.13
C LEU A 85 -17.29 20.44 26.31
N LEU A 86 -16.96 19.14 26.20
CA LEU A 86 -17.73 18.20 25.40
C LEU A 86 -19.11 17.94 26.01
N HIS A 87 -19.20 17.80 27.34
CA HIS A 87 -20.48 17.64 28.02
C HIS A 87 -21.38 18.88 27.87
N GLN A 88 -20.80 20.08 27.96
CA GLN A 88 -21.56 21.32 27.76
C GLN A 88 -22.06 21.44 26.32
N ALA A 89 -21.19 21.21 25.32
CA ALA A 89 -21.59 21.27 23.91
C ALA A 89 -22.66 20.23 23.55
N GLU A 90 -22.63 19.06 24.19
CA GLU A 90 -23.67 18.03 24.07
C GLU A 90 -24.99 18.48 24.72
N ALA A 91 -24.94 19.05 25.93
CA ALA A 91 -26.12 19.56 26.63
C ALA A 91 -26.79 20.74 25.90
N GLU A 92 -26.01 21.58 25.23
CA GLU A 92 -26.47 22.70 24.40
C GLU A 92 -26.95 22.26 23.00
N GLY A 93 -26.80 20.97 22.65
CA GLY A 93 -27.21 20.43 21.36
C GLY A 93 -26.31 20.85 20.19
N LEU A 94 -25.11 21.36 20.45
CA LEU A 94 -24.10 21.70 19.44
C LEU A 94 -23.45 20.44 18.86
N ILE A 95 -23.33 19.38 19.67
CA ILE A 95 -22.95 18.04 19.24
C ILE A 95 -24.01 17.05 19.71
N SER A 96 -24.31 16.04 18.89
CA SER A 96 -25.26 14.99 19.26
C SER A 96 -24.57 13.76 19.85
N THR A 97 -23.38 13.44 19.35
CA THR A 97 -22.56 12.32 19.81
C THR A 97 -21.09 12.65 19.61
N TRP A 98 -20.24 12.08 20.45
CA TRP A 98 -18.80 12.26 20.37
C TRP A 98 -18.08 11.08 21.00
N TRP A 99 -16.87 10.82 20.54
CA TRP A 99 -15.97 9.84 21.13
C TRP A 99 -14.53 10.19 20.78
N PHE A 100 -13.57 9.73 21.57
CA PHE A 100 -12.16 9.98 21.32
C PHE A 100 -11.39 8.70 21.07
N MET A 101 -10.20 8.83 20.48
CA MET A 101 -9.24 7.75 20.36
C MET A 101 -7.83 8.18 20.76
N ARG A 102 -7.14 7.43 21.61
CA ARG A 102 -5.76 7.76 22.00
C ARG A 102 -4.78 7.08 21.06
N LYS A 103 -4.02 7.87 20.30
CA LYS A 103 -2.94 7.41 19.44
C LYS A 103 -1.83 8.44 19.45
N HIS A 104 -0.76 8.17 20.19
CA HIS A 104 0.39 9.07 20.30
C HIS A 104 0.83 9.57 18.91
N PRO A 105 1.02 10.89 18.72
CA PRO A 105 1.10 11.93 19.75
C PRO A 105 -0.24 12.65 20.08
N CYS A 106 -1.40 12.18 19.61
CA CYS A 106 -2.67 12.92 19.72
C CYS A 106 -3.82 12.08 20.29
N TRP A 107 -4.82 12.78 20.81
CA TRP A 107 -6.18 12.25 20.90
C TRP A 107 -6.92 12.61 19.61
N ARG A 108 -7.61 11.64 19.00
CA ARG A 108 -8.47 11.84 17.84
C ARG A 108 -9.90 11.93 18.33
N LEU A 109 -10.42 13.13 18.44
CA LEU A 109 -11.79 13.42 18.82
C LEU A 109 -12.68 13.35 17.57
N ARG A 110 -13.79 12.64 17.65
CA ARG A 110 -14.77 12.50 16.58
C ARG A 110 -16.11 12.97 17.12
N LEU A 111 -16.75 13.88 16.41
CA LEU A 111 -17.96 14.55 16.86
C LEU A 111 -18.97 14.67 15.73
N ARG A 112 -20.21 14.38 16.06
CA ARG A 112 -21.35 14.52 15.17
C ARG A 112 -22.06 15.83 15.52
N PRO A 113 -22.25 16.76 14.57
CA PRO A 113 -23.03 17.96 14.80
C PRO A 113 -24.40 17.64 15.40
N GLY A 114 -24.84 18.45 16.36
CA GLY A 114 -26.15 18.35 16.96
C GLY A 114 -27.17 19.24 16.23
N PRO A 115 -28.47 19.14 16.59
CA PRO A 115 -29.53 19.90 15.93
C PRO A 115 -29.41 21.42 16.09
N ALA A 116 -28.69 21.90 17.12
CA ALA A 116 -28.45 23.32 17.36
C ALA A 116 -27.14 23.83 16.73
N ALA A 117 -26.40 22.98 15.99
CA ALA A 117 -25.15 23.37 15.35
C ALA A 117 -25.40 24.27 14.14
N ASP A 118 -24.79 25.47 14.13
CA ASP A 118 -24.69 26.31 12.94
C ASP A 118 -23.43 25.92 12.16
N PRO A 119 -23.52 25.42 10.90
CA PRO A 119 -22.37 25.07 10.09
C PRO A 119 -21.38 26.22 9.84
N ARG A 120 -21.81 27.47 10.03
CA ARG A 120 -20.97 28.67 9.85
C ARG A 120 -20.15 29.04 11.09
N GLN A 121 -20.40 28.39 12.21
CA GLN A 121 -19.72 28.64 13.47
C GLN A 121 -18.99 27.39 13.94
N ASP A 122 -17.83 27.57 14.57
CA ASP A 122 -17.08 26.45 15.16
C ASP A 122 -16.79 26.67 16.65
N PRO A 123 -17.82 26.62 17.52
CA PRO A 123 -17.65 26.86 18.95
C PRO A 123 -16.69 25.86 19.62
N ILE A 124 -16.61 24.63 19.10
CA ILE A 124 -15.64 23.64 19.56
C ILE A 124 -14.21 24.07 19.20
N GLY A 125 -13.99 24.51 17.95
CA GLY A 125 -12.69 25.03 17.52
C GLY A 125 -12.23 26.22 18.37
N THR A 126 -13.12 27.21 18.59
CA THR A 126 -12.83 28.38 19.44
C THR A 126 -12.45 27.95 20.87
N ALA A 127 -13.16 26.99 21.45
CA ALA A 127 -12.82 26.49 22.77
C ALA A 127 -11.46 25.78 22.81
N LEU A 128 -11.12 25.01 21.77
CA LEU A 128 -9.81 24.37 21.65
C LEU A 128 -8.68 25.41 21.45
N ASP A 129 -8.93 26.51 20.75
CA ASP A 129 -7.99 27.63 20.65
C ASP A 129 -7.69 28.24 22.03
N HIS A 130 -8.71 28.39 22.89
CA HIS A 130 -8.49 28.82 24.27
C HIS A 130 -7.69 27.81 25.09
N LEU A 131 -7.92 26.50 24.90
CA LEU A 131 -7.10 25.45 25.53
C LEU A 131 -5.64 25.51 25.06
N ALA A 132 -5.40 25.86 23.79
CA ALA A 132 -4.07 26.01 23.23
C ALA A 132 -3.36 27.27 23.77
N GLN A 133 -4.08 28.40 23.85
CA GLN A 133 -3.56 29.67 24.38
C GLN A 133 -3.09 29.53 25.84
N ARG A 134 -3.84 28.81 26.67
CA ARG A 134 -3.47 28.54 28.07
C ARG A 134 -2.53 27.34 28.26
N LYS A 135 -2.07 26.75 27.15
CA LYS A 135 -1.10 25.63 27.10
C LYS A 135 -1.58 24.31 27.73
N THR A 136 -2.88 24.12 27.96
CA THR A 136 -3.44 22.79 28.28
C THR A 136 -3.14 21.82 27.13
N ILE A 137 -3.38 22.26 25.90
CA ILE A 137 -3.01 21.54 24.70
C ILE A 137 -1.91 22.31 23.97
N HIS A 138 -1.04 21.58 23.27
CA HIS A 138 -0.02 22.18 22.43
C HIS A 138 -0.63 22.75 21.15
N SER A 139 -1.55 22.01 20.52
CA SER A 139 -2.19 22.39 19.26
C SER A 139 -3.36 21.47 18.93
N TRP A 140 -4.27 21.92 18.07
CA TRP A 140 -5.31 21.08 17.47
C TRP A 140 -5.47 21.37 15.97
N TRP A 141 -6.03 20.43 15.22
CA TRP A 141 -6.34 20.61 13.80
C TRP A 141 -7.45 19.64 13.34
N PRO A 142 -8.23 20.00 12.29
CA PRO A 142 -9.28 19.13 11.76
C PRO A 142 -8.71 17.96 10.95
N GLY A 143 -9.54 16.94 10.71
CA GLY A 143 -9.26 15.84 9.79
C GLY A 143 -10.52 15.17 9.29
N VAL A 144 -10.36 14.31 8.28
CA VAL A 144 -11.45 13.51 7.72
C VAL A 144 -11.65 12.25 8.58
N TYR A 145 -12.90 11.96 8.94
CA TYR A 145 -13.27 10.71 9.61
C TYR A 145 -13.76 9.68 8.59
N GLU A 146 -12.94 8.67 8.33
CA GLU A 146 -13.35 7.49 7.59
C GLU A 146 -13.66 6.38 8.60
N ALA A 147 -14.95 6.05 8.75
CA ALA A 147 -15.38 4.98 9.64
C ALA A 147 -14.90 3.62 9.12
N GLU A 148 -14.37 2.77 10.00
CA GLU A 148 -13.97 1.41 9.65
C GLU A 148 -15.19 0.46 9.51
N THR A 149 -16.23 0.89 8.79
CA THR A 149 -17.54 0.24 8.65
C THR A 149 -17.42 -1.24 8.27
N ALA A 150 -16.51 -1.57 7.34
CA ALA A 150 -16.26 -2.95 6.96
C ALA A 150 -15.70 -3.80 8.13
N ALA A 151 -14.83 -3.22 8.96
CA ALA A 151 -14.24 -3.93 10.09
C ALA A 151 -15.27 -4.20 11.20
N PHE A 152 -16.22 -3.28 11.39
CA PHE A 152 -17.31 -3.37 12.36
C PHE A 152 -18.55 -4.11 11.85
N GLY A 153 -18.53 -4.66 10.63
CA GLY A 153 -19.60 -5.53 10.13
C GLY A 153 -20.72 -4.82 9.38
N GLY A 154 -20.42 -3.71 8.71
CA GLY A 154 -21.38 -2.92 7.93
C GLY A 154 -21.99 -1.78 8.75
N GLU A 155 -22.94 -1.07 8.16
CA GLU A 155 -23.60 0.10 8.76
C GLU A 155 -24.23 -0.21 10.13
N ASP A 156 -24.94 -1.33 10.24
CA ASP A 156 -25.57 -1.77 11.49
C ASP A 156 -24.54 -2.00 12.61
N GLY A 157 -23.41 -2.61 12.27
CA GLY A 157 -22.35 -2.88 13.24
C GLY A 157 -21.56 -1.62 13.60
N MET A 158 -21.33 -0.72 12.64
CA MET A 158 -20.71 0.58 12.89
C MET A 158 -21.60 1.49 13.73
N ALA A 159 -22.92 1.47 13.54
CA ALA A 159 -23.86 2.20 14.36
C ALA A 159 -23.83 1.74 15.83
N ALA A 160 -23.80 0.41 16.06
CA ALA A 160 -23.61 -0.15 17.41
C ALA A 160 -22.25 0.25 18.01
N ALA A 161 -21.19 0.26 17.19
CA ALA A 161 -19.87 0.70 17.61
C ALA A 161 -19.86 2.18 18.00
N HIS A 162 -20.43 3.07 17.18
CA HIS A 162 -20.49 4.51 17.48
C HIS A 162 -21.25 4.81 18.77
N GLN A 163 -22.39 4.14 18.99
CA GLN A 163 -23.14 4.28 20.24
C GLN A 163 -22.27 3.84 21.43
N LEU A 164 -21.70 2.63 21.35
CA LEU A 164 -20.84 2.15 22.42
C LEU A 164 -19.63 3.06 22.65
N PHE A 165 -19.01 3.57 21.59
CA PHE A 165 -17.81 4.41 21.69
C PHE A 165 -18.11 5.72 22.40
N HIS A 166 -19.29 6.29 22.17
CA HIS A 166 -19.75 7.48 22.87
C HIS A 166 -19.94 7.20 24.37
N ASP A 167 -20.71 6.16 24.71
CA ASP A 167 -20.98 5.80 26.10
C ASP A 167 -19.68 5.42 26.86
N ASP A 168 -18.81 4.66 26.19
CA ASP A 168 -17.50 4.24 26.66
C ASP A 168 -16.56 5.43 26.88
N SER A 169 -16.51 6.41 25.96
CA SER A 169 -15.73 7.65 26.14
C SER A 169 -16.16 8.46 27.35
N ARG A 170 -17.48 8.59 27.60
CA ARG A 170 -18.02 9.28 28.78
C ARG A 170 -17.66 8.54 30.07
N ALA A 171 -17.86 7.23 30.10
CA ALA A 171 -17.54 6.41 31.26
C ALA A 171 -16.04 6.43 31.59
N ILE A 172 -15.17 6.40 30.59
CA ILE A 172 -13.71 6.51 30.78
C ILE A 172 -13.33 7.85 31.42
N LEU A 173 -13.89 8.97 30.96
CA LEU A 173 -13.58 10.28 31.55
C LEU A 173 -14.14 10.40 32.98
N ARG A 174 -15.28 9.80 33.28
CA ARG A 174 -15.79 9.70 34.66
C ARG A 174 -14.90 8.83 35.55
N LEU A 175 -14.44 7.68 35.05
CA LEU A 175 -13.50 6.81 35.75
C LEU A 175 -12.22 7.56 36.11
N LEU A 176 -11.70 8.37 35.19
CA LEU A 176 -10.50 9.18 35.41
C LEU A 176 -10.72 10.36 36.38
N ALA A 177 -11.95 10.86 36.48
CA ALA A 177 -12.31 11.94 37.41
C ALA A 177 -12.59 11.46 38.84
N GLY A 178 -13.01 10.20 39.01
CA GLY A 178 -13.37 9.62 40.30
C GLY A 178 -12.19 8.99 41.06
N ASN A 179 -12.40 8.73 42.35
CA ASN A 179 -11.47 7.93 43.15
C ASN A 179 -11.71 6.44 42.86
N ASN A 180 -10.63 5.73 42.51
CA ASN A 180 -10.67 4.32 42.09
C ASN A 180 -11.28 3.41 43.18
N THR A 181 -12.45 2.85 42.92
CA THR A 181 -13.33 2.12 43.87
C THR A 181 -12.93 0.65 44.10
N GLY A 182 -11.64 0.33 43.96
CA GLY A 182 -11.05 -0.95 44.37
C GLY A 182 -10.70 -1.93 43.25
N LEU A 183 -11.27 -1.81 42.04
CA LEU A 183 -10.90 -2.61 40.87
C LEU A 183 -10.12 -1.78 39.85
N GLY A 184 -8.97 -2.28 39.38
CA GLY A 184 -8.16 -1.57 38.39
C GLY A 184 -8.84 -1.48 37.02
N ARG A 185 -8.44 -0.50 36.21
CA ARG A 185 -8.98 -0.29 34.85
C ARG A 185 -8.87 -1.52 33.95
N ARG A 186 -7.81 -2.34 34.12
CA ARG A 186 -7.62 -3.58 33.36
C ARG A 186 -8.70 -4.60 33.69
N GLU A 187 -8.88 -4.87 34.98
CA GLU A 187 -9.76 -5.90 35.49
C GLU A 187 -11.22 -5.51 35.19
N LEU A 188 -11.55 -4.22 35.33
CA LEU A 188 -12.83 -3.68 34.88
C LEU A 188 -13.05 -3.87 33.37
N SER A 189 -12.04 -3.59 32.54
CA SER A 189 -12.14 -3.76 31.09
C SER A 189 -12.44 -5.21 30.68
N LEU A 190 -11.87 -6.19 31.38
CA LEU A 190 -12.10 -7.61 31.13
C LEU A 190 -13.52 -8.03 31.50
N LEU A 191 -14.06 -7.51 32.61
CA LEU A 191 -15.46 -7.70 32.97
C LEU A 191 -16.38 -7.11 31.91
N LEU A 192 -16.15 -5.87 31.46
CA LEU A 192 -16.93 -5.22 30.40
C LEU A 192 -16.88 -6.01 29.08
N CYS A 193 -15.69 -6.47 28.67
CA CYS A 193 -15.53 -7.30 27.47
C CYS A 193 -16.28 -8.64 27.60
N SER A 194 -16.26 -9.25 28.78
CA SER A 194 -17.03 -10.47 29.07
C SER A 194 -18.53 -10.21 29.00
N THR A 195 -19.02 -9.10 29.60
CA THR A 195 -20.42 -8.64 29.48
C THR A 195 -20.86 -8.51 28.03
N LEU A 196 -20.04 -7.87 27.18
CA LEU A 196 -20.32 -7.67 25.76
C LEU A 196 -20.45 -9.01 25.02
N MET A 197 -19.52 -9.94 25.23
CA MET A 197 -19.55 -11.24 24.54
C MET A 197 -20.67 -12.15 25.03
N HIS A 198 -20.94 -12.18 26.34
CA HIS A 198 -22.09 -12.88 26.92
C HIS A 198 -23.41 -12.34 26.34
N ALA A 199 -23.56 -11.01 26.31
CA ALA A 199 -24.76 -10.36 25.79
C ALA A 199 -24.93 -10.56 24.27
N ALA A 200 -23.84 -10.78 23.54
CA ALA A 200 -23.86 -11.17 22.13
C ALA A 200 -24.24 -12.64 21.90
N GLY A 201 -24.35 -13.44 22.97
CA GLY A 201 -24.74 -14.85 22.92
C GLY A 201 -23.59 -15.80 22.63
N LEU A 202 -22.34 -15.42 22.91
CA LEU A 202 -21.19 -16.30 22.68
C LEU A 202 -20.97 -17.29 23.83
N GLU A 203 -20.76 -18.55 23.48
CA GLU A 203 -20.35 -19.60 24.42
C GLU A 203 -18.88 -19.45 24.84
N TRP A 204 -18.49 -20.12 25.93
CA TRP A 204 -17.16 -20.00 26.53
C TRP A 204 -16.00 -20.12 25.51
N TYR A 205 -15.99 -21.16 24.67
CA TYR A 205 -14.93 -21.35 23.68
C TYR A 205 -15.01 -20.35 22.51
N GLU A 206 -16.20 -19.82 22.21
CA GLU A 206 -16.36 -18.76 21.20
C GLU A 206 -15.78 -17.43 21.68
N GLN A 207 -15.88 -17.15 22.99
CA GLN A 207 -15.18 -16.03 23.62
C GLN A 207 -13.66 -16.25 23.55
N GLY A 208 -13.20 -17.49 23.75
CA GLY A 208 -11.80 -17.88 23.53
C GLY A 208 -11.31 -17.54 22.12
N ASP A 209 -12.14 -17.78 21.11
CA ASP A 209 -11.84 -17.41 19.72
C ASP A 209 -11.82 -15.88 19.51
N VAL A 210 -12.68 -15.11 20.19
CA VAL A 210 -12.59 -13.64 20.19
C VAL A 210 -11.24 -13.19 20.77
N TRP A 211 -10.83 -13.72 21.93
CA TRP A 211 -9.53 -13.42 22.52
C TRP A 211 -8.36 -13.87 21.66
N HIS A 212 -8.50 -15.00 20.95
CA HIS A 212 -7.51 -15.44 19.97
C HIS A 212 -7.34 -14.42 18.84
N ARG A 213 -8.43 -13.85 18.31
CA ARG A 213 -8.39 -12.78 17.30
C ARG A 213 -7.75 -11.50 17.85
N VAL A 214 -8.08 -11.11 19.09
CA VAL A 214 -7.42 -9.96 19.74
C VAL A 214 -5.93 -10.21 19.94
N ALA A 215 -5.54 -11.43 20.36
CA ALA A 215 -4.13 -11.81 20.55
C ALA A 215 -3.34 -11.87 19.24
N HIS A 216 -3.98 -12.17 18.11
CA HIS A 216 -3.37 -12.11 16.79
C HIS A 216 -3.11 -10.67 16.35
N GLU A 217 -4.04 -9.75 16.62
CA GLU A 217 -3.89 -8.30 16.39
C GLU A 217 -2.95 -7.62 17.41
N ARG A 218 -2.61 -8.32 18.51
CA ARG A 218 -1.73 -7.87 19.60
C ARG A 218 -0.71 -8.96 19.95
N PRO A 219 0.30 -9.21 19.09
CA PRO A 219 1.28 -10.26 19.29
C PRO A 219 2.01 -10.14 20.63
N LEU A 220 2.27 -11.28 21.26
CA LEU A 220 2.99 -11.31 22.52
C LEU A 220 4.46 -10.89 22.29
N PRO A 221 4.98 -9.91 23.05
CA PRO A 221 6.40 -9.58 22.99
C PRO A 221 7.28 -10.76 23.44
N PRO A 222 8.45 -10.98 22.80
CA PRO A 222 9.29 -12.16 23.04
C PRO A 222 9.90 -12.22 24.44
N ASP A 223 9.92 -11.09 25.16
CA ASP A 223 10.45 -10.95 26.51
C ASP A 223 9.45 -11.36 27.61
N VAL A 224 8.20 -11.71 27.26
CA VAL A 224 7.18 -12.12 28.24
C VAL A 224 7.28 -13.63 28.52
N PRO A 225 7.66 -14.06 29.75
CA PRO A 225 7.78 -15.48 30.04
C PRO A 225 6.42 -16.20 30.09
N THR A 226 6.33 -17.39 29.50
CA THR A 226 5.10 -18.21 29.47
C THR A 226 4.52 -18.47 30.86
N ARG A 227 5.36 -18.75 31.86
CA ARG A 227 4.93 -18.95 33.26
C ARG A 227 4.17 -17.76 33.84
N LYS A 228 4.52 -16.54 33.42
CA LYS A 228 3.83 -15.32 33.87
C LYS A 228 2.46 -15.19 33.21
N LEU A 229 2.29 -15.70 31.99
CA LEU A 229 1.01 -15.77 31.30
C LEU A 229 0.11 -16.84 31.91
N ASP A 230 0.63 -18.01 32.25
CA ASP A 230 -0.15 -19.09 32.86
C ASP A 230 -0.71 -18.66 34.23
N ALA A 231 0.13 -18.09 35.10
CA ALA A 231 -0.30 -17.56 36.39
C ALA A 231 -1.36 -16.45 36.25
N MET A 232 -1.23 -15.62 35.20
CA MET A 232 -2.22 -14.59 34.91
C MET A 232 -3.51 -15.19 34.33
N ALA A 233 -3.42 -16.23 33.50
CA ALA A 233 -4.57 -16.91 32.89
C ALA A 233 -5.51 -17.50 33.96
N ASP A 234 -4.98 -18.13 35.01
CA ASP A 234 -5.79 -18.65 36.11
C ASP A 234 -6.52 -17.54 36.87
N SER A 235 -5.84 -16.42 37.10
CA SER A 235 -6.44 -15.24 37.73
C SER A 235 -7.53 -14.62 36.86
N LEU A 236 -7.30 -14.52 35.54
CA LEU A 236 -8.26 -13.96 34.59
C LEU A 236 -9.48 -14.86 34.39
N ARG A 237 -9.32 -16.19 34.44
CA ARG A 237 -10.44 -17.14 34.32
C ARG A 237 -11.54 -16.84 35.34
N THR A 238 -11.16 -16.49 36.57
CA THR A 238 -12.13 -16.13 37.63
C THR A 238 -12.93 -14.88 37.28
N LEU A 239 -12.27 -13.83 36.76
CA LEU A 239 -12.94 -12.60 36.32
C LEU A 239 -13.87 -12.86 35.12
N MET A 240 -13.46 -13.71 34.19
CA MET A 240 -14.21 -13.97 32.96
C MET A 240 -15.42 -14.88 33.17
N LEU A 241 -15.42 -15.70 34.23
CA LEU A 241 -16.56 -16.52 34.64
C LEU A 241 -17.51 -15.80 35.60
N ALA A 242 -17.21 -14.55 35.97
CA ALA A 242 -18.03 -13.79 36.90
C ALA A 242 -19.41 -13.48 36.29
N ASP A 243 -20.47 -13.51 37.11
CA ASP A 243 -21.82 -13.19 36.66
C ASP A 243 -21.96 -11.68 36.40
N THR A 244 -21.90 -11.32 35.12
CA THR A 244 -22.08 -9.95 34.63
C THR A 244 -23.49 -9.65 34.13
N SER A 245 -24.46 -10.52 34.44
CA SER A 245 -25.86 -10.30 34.07
C SER A 245 -26.44 -9.07 34.78
N GLU A 246 -27.57 -8.56 34.28
CA GLU A 246 -28.26 -7.41 34.88
C GLU A 246 -28.78 -7.69 36.29
N ALA A 247 -29.16 -8.94 36.56
CA ALA A 247 -29.60 -9.40 37.87
C ALA A 247 -28.43 -9.84 38.78
N GLY A 248 -27.19 -9.85 38.25
CA GLY A 248 -26.00 -10.29 38.97
C GLY A 248 -25.60 -9.34 40.09
N ALA A 249 -24.99 -9.87 41.14
CA ALA A 249 -24.63 -9.11 42.35
C ALA A 249 -23.47 -8.10 42.15
N LEU A 250 -22.79 -8.12 40.99
CA LEU A 250 -21.63 -7.25 40.75
C LEU A 250 -22.02 -5.80 40.43
N PHE A 251 -23.04 -5.61 39.58
CA PHE A 251 -23.43 -4.30 39.03
C PHE A 251 -24.80 -3.82 39.54
N ASN A 252 -25.41 -4.52 40.49
CA ASN A 252 -26.66 -4.08 41.11
C ASN A 252 -26.44 -2.88 42.04
N ALA A 253 -27.51 -2.29 42.59
CA ALA A 253 -27.43 -1.07 43.40
C ALA A 253 -26.50 -1.19 44.63
N ASP A 254 -26.47 -2.37 45.26
CA ASP A 254 -25.66 -2.66 46.45
C ASP A 254 -24.35 -3.40 46.14
N GLY A 255 -24.00 -3.49 44.86
CA GLY A 255 -22.88 -4.29 44.37
C GLY A 255 -21.53 -3.60 44.49
N PRO A 256 -20.41 -4.34 44.48
CA PRO A 256 -19.08 -3.75 44.55
C PRO A 256 -18.74 -2.85 43.34
N LEU A 257 -19.44 -3.01 42.20
CA LEU A 257 -19.20 -2.25 40.97
C LEU A 257 -20.39 -1.38 40.54
N THR A 258 -21.25 -0.93 41.47
CA THR A 258 -22.40 -0.04 41.17
C THR A 258 -22.01 1.18 40.34
N HIS A 259 -20.84 1.76 40.60
CA HIS A 259 -20.31 2.92 39.86
C HIS A 259 -20.08 2.66 38.35
N ALA A 260 -19.97 1.40 37.94
CA ALA A 260 -19.78 0.97 36.55
C ALA A 260 -21.03 0.32 35.95
N ALA A 261 -22.17 0.32 36.65
CA ALA A 261 -23.38 -0.37 36.22
C ALA A 261 -23.90 0.14 34.86
N ASP A 262 -23.97 1.46 34.67
CA ASP A 262 -24.38 2.07 33.39
C ASP A 262 -23.42 1.73 32.24
N TRP A 263 -22.12 1.64 32.55
CA TRP A 263 -21.09 1.29 31.58
C TRP A 263 -21.24 -0.18 31.15
N ALA A 264 -21.45 -1.09 32.11
CA ALA A 264 -21.77 -2.49 31.83
C ALA A 264 -23.08 -2.64 31.05
N GLY A 265 -24.09 -1.81 31.36
CA GLY A 265 -25.35 -1.73 30.61
C GLY A 265 -25.13 -1.37 29.15
N SER A 266 -24.24 -0.41 28.87
CA SER A 266 -23.88 0.00 27.50
C SER A 266 -23.20 -1.14 26.72
N PHE A 267 -22.27 -1.87 27.36
CA PHE A 267 -21.63 -3.06 26.77
C PHE A 267 -22.66 -4.19 26.53
N ARG A 268 -23.60 -4.39 27.44
CA ARG A 268 -24.68 -5.38 27.30
C ARG A 268 -25.58 -5.05 26.12
N LEU A 269 -26.02 -3.80 25.99
CA LEU A 269 -26.85 -3.34 24.89
C LEU A 269 -26.14 -3.49 23.54
N ALA A 270 -24.86 -3.11 23.46
CA ALA A 270 -24.05 -3.31 22.26
C ALA A 270 -23.94 -4.80 21.91
N GLY A 271 -23.71 -5.67 22.89
CA GLY A 271 -23.65 -7.12 22.70
C GLY A 271 -24.96 -7.68 22.17
N GLN A 272 -26.09 -7.36 22.81
CA GLN A 272 -27.42 -7.78 22.39
C GLN A 272 -27.74 -7.31 20.96
N ASN A 273 -27.42 -6.06 20.64
CA ASN A 273 -27.61 -5.51 19.30
C ASN A 273 -26.77 -6.27 18.27
N LEU A 274 -25.47 -6.43 18.50
CA LEU A 274 -24.58 -7.15 17.58
C LEU A 274 -24.98 -8.62 17.41
N GLY A 275 -25.31 -9.32 18.50
CA GLY A 275 -25.80 -10.69 18.46
C GLY A 275 -27.13 -10.84 17.73
N SER A 276 -28.06 -9.89 17.89
CA SER A 276 -29.31 -9.84 17.13
C SER A 276 -29.08 -9.59 15.64
N ARG A 277 -28.20 -8.63 15.28
CA ARG A 277 -27.83 -8.35 13.88
C ARG A 277 -27.10 -9.52 13.23
N ALA A 278 -26.27 -10.23 13.97
CA ALA A 278 -25.63 -11.46 13.50
C ALA A 278 -26.67 -12.54 13.16
N ARG A 279 -27.60 -12.81 14.09
CA ARG A 279 -28.67 -13.81 13.90
C ARG A 279 -29.63 -13.47 12.77
N THR A 280 -29.88 -12.18 12.54
CA THR A 280 -30.75 -11.69 11.46
C THR A 280 -30.02 -11.48 10.13
N GLY A 281 -28.73 -11.86 10.03
CA GLY A 281 -27.94 -11.77 8.80
C GLY A 281 -27.59 -10.34 8.37
N LYS A 282 -27.71 -9.36 9.26
CA LYS A 282 -27.45 -7.94 8.97
C LYS A 282 -25.99 -7.53 9.15
N LEU A 283 -25.18 -8.34 9.82
CA LEU A 283 -23.74 -8.11 9.89
C LEU A 283 -23.03 -8.63 8.64
N GLN A 284 -22.21 -7.79 8.04
CA GLN A 284 -21.39 -8.11 6.86
C GLN A 284 -20.07 -8.82 7.23
N ARG A 285 -19.76 -8.93 8.52
CA ARG A 285 -18.58 -9.61 9.07
C ARG A 285 -19.01 -10.49 10.24
N GLY A 286 -18.33 -11.62 10.42
CA GLY A 286 -18.63 -12.55 11.52
C GLY A 286 -18.57 -11.88 12.89
N LEU A 287 -19.53 -12.19 13.76
CA LEU A 287 -19.71 -11.58 15.09
C LEU A 287 -18.42 -11.57 15.93
N ARG A 288 -17.69 -12.68 15.97
CA ARG A 288 -16.44 -12.82 16.74
C ARG A 288 -15.34 -11.85 16.28
N HIS A 289 -15.26 -11.59 14.97
CA HIS A 289 -14.35 -10.55 14.43
C HIS A 289 -14.84 -9.14 14.77
N VAL A 290 -16.14 -8.89 14.69
CA VAL A 290 -16.68 -7.57 15.04
C VAL A 290 -16.41 -7.27 16.52
N LEU A 291 -16.62 -8.24 17.41
CA LEU A 291 -16.38 -8.11 18.84
C LEU A 291 -14.89 -7.92 19.18
N SER A 292 -13.96 -8.59 18.48
CA SER A 292 -12.53 -8.39 18.71
C SER A 292 -12.10 -6.93 18.42
N TYR A 293 -12.69 -6.29 17.41
CA TYR A 293 -12.44 -4.87 17.12
C TYR A 293 -13.06 -3.94 18.16
N HIS A 294 -14.23 -4.27 18.72
CA HIS A 294 -14.81 -3.50 19.84
C HIS A 294 -13.89 -3.52 21.06
N ILE A 295 -13.33 -4.69 21.41
CA ILE A 295 -12.36 -4.84 22.50
C ILE A 295 -11.11 -3.98 22.26
N ILE A 296 -10.52 -4.07 21.07
CA ILE A 296 -9.31 -3.31 20.72
C ILE A 296 -9.56 -1.80 20.81
N PHE A 297 -10.69 -1.33 20.27
CA PHE A 297 -11.04 0.09 20.30
C PHE A 297 -11.34 0.57 21.72
N HIS A 298 -11.98 -0.25 22.54
CA HIS A 298 -12.17 0.03 23.97
C HIS A 298 -10.82 0.16 24.70
N TRP A 299 -9.90 -0.79 24.53
CA TRP A 299 -8.59 -0.74 25.17
C TRP A 299 -7.73 0.44 24.73
N ASN A 300 -7.78 0.79 23.44
CA ASN A 300 -7.13 1.98 22.96
C ASN A 300 -7.73 3.26 23.61
N ARG A 301 -9.04 3.29 23.92
CA ARG A 301 -9.72 4.46 24.52
C ARG A 301 -9.41 4.56 25.99
N LEU A 302 -9.40 3.42 26.66
CA LEU A 302 -9.06 3.26 28.07
C LEU A 302 -7.58 3.60 28.35
N GLY A 303 -6.75 3.64 27.31
CA GLY A 303 -5.32 3.96 27.41
C GLY A 303 -4.48 2.81 27.92
N LEU A 304 -4.90 1.55 27.72
CA LEU A 304 -4.05 0.41 28.04
C LEU A 304 -2.85 0.38 27.06
N PRO A 305 -1.60 0.36 27.54
CA PRO A 305 -0.43 0.25 26.67
C PRO A 305 -0.48 -1.01 25.82
N ALA A 306 0.03 -0.95 24.58
CA ALA A 306 -0.02 -2.05 23.62
C ALA A 306 0.56 -3.37 24.19
N ARG A 307 1.66 -3.28 24.96
CA ARG A 307 2.24 -4.44 25.66
C ARG A 307 1.28 -5.09 26.65
N GLN A 308 0.52 -4.27 27.40
CA GLN A 308 -0.47 -4.76 28.36
C GLN A 308 -1.69 -5.37 27.65
N GLN A 309 -2.16 -4.76 26.57
CA GLN A 309 -3.22 -5.33 25.72
C GLN A 309 -2.81 -6.73 25.21
N SER A 310 -1.58 -6.86 24.73
CA SER A 310 -1.03 -8.14 24.23
C SER A 310 -1.01 -9.20 25.33
N ILE A 311 -0.44 -8.87 26.49
CA ILE A 311 -0.35 -9.79 27.64
C ILE A 311 -1.74 -10.22 28.12
N LEU A 312 -2.70 -9.29 28.23
CA LEU A 312 -4.08 -9.59 28.63
C LEU A 312 -4.81 -10.48 27.61
N ALA A 313 -4.69 -10.19 26.31
CA ALA A 313 -5.33 -10.97 25.26
C ALA A 313 -4.79 -12.42 25.23
N TRP A 314 -3.47 -12.59 25.33
CA TRP A 314 -2.84 -13.91 25.36
C TRP A 314 -3.17 -14.69 26.62
N ALA A 315 -3.23 -14.06 27.79
CA ALA A 315 -3.66 -14.74 29.01
C ALA A 315 -5.15 -15.08 29.01
N ALA A 316 -6.03 -14.20 28.52
CA ALA A 316 -7.46 -14.48 28.38
C ALA A 316 -7.71 -15.62 27.37
N ARG A 317 -6.97 -15.62 26.25
CA ARG A 317 -6.95 -16.74 25.30
C ARG A 317 -6.49 -18.04 26.00
N THR A 318 -5.38 -17.99 26.73
CA THR A 318 -4.82 -19.16 27.45
C THR A 318 -5.79 -19.69 28.52
N ALA A 319 -6.50 -18.79 29.20
CA ALA A 319 -7.53 -19.12 30.18
C ALA A 319 -8.74 -19.85 29.58
N ILE A 320 -8.98 -19.75 28.27
CA ILE A 320 -10.11 -20.45 27.62
C ILE A 320 -9.62 -21.63 26.79
N LEU A 321 -8.64 -21.40 25.92
CA LEU A 321 -8.18 -22.34 24.89
C LEU A 321 -6.92 -23.12 25.29
N GLY A 322 -6.34 -22.83 26.47
CA GLY A 322 -5.04 -23.38 26.88
C GLY A 322 -3.84 -22.66 26.22
N PRO A 323 -2.62 -22.96 26.69
CA PRO A 323 -1.41 -22.38 26.13
C PRO A 323 -1.28 -22.79 24.65
N PRO A 324 -0.71 -21.92 23.79
CA PRO A 324 -0.31 -22.36 22.45
C PRO A 324 0.64 -23.58 22.59
N PRO A 325 0.56 -24.57 21.69
CA PRO A 325 1.46 -25.74 21.77
C PRO A 325 2.92 -25.27 21.76
N GLU A 326 3.72 -25.74 22.74
CA GLU A 326 5.16 -25.45 22.80
C GLU A 326 5.85 -26.01 21.56
N VAL A 327 6.65 -25.18 20.89
CA VAL A 327 7.52 -25.61 19.80
C VAL A 327 8.73 -26.31 20.44
N THR A 328 8.65 -27.62 20.62
CA THR A 328 9.82 -28.45 20.91
C THR A 328 10.61 -28.65 19.60
N PRO A 329 11.95 -28.46 19.56
CA PRO A 329 12.73 -28.80 18.37
C PRO A 329 12.59 -30.31 18.12
N PRO A 330 12.20 -30.74 16.90
CA PRO A 330 11.87 -32.15 16.71
C PRO A 330 13.15 -32.99 16.70
N ALA A 331 13.21 -33.94 17.62
CA ALA A 331 14.00 -35.14 17.44
C ALA A 331 13.46 -35.91 16.22
N ALA A 332 14.37 -36.42 15.40
CA ALA A 332 14.04 -37.19 14.22
C ALA A 332 13.12 -38.36 14.56
N HIS A 333 11.89 -38.39 14.02
CA HIS A 333 11.30 -39.61 13.48
C HIS A 333 10.03 -39.42 12.63
N ARG A 334 10.12 -40.07 11.45
CA ARG A 334 9.10 -40.77 10.65
C ARG A 334 7.85 -40.01 10.21
N SER A 335 8.02 -39.51 8.99
CA SER A 335 6.99 -39.22 7.97
C SER A 335 5.77 -40.15 8.03
N ILE A 336 4.62 -39.53 8.27
CA ILE A 336 3.33 -40.03 7.79
C ILE A 336 2.97 -39.14 6.59
N LYS A 337 2.95 -39.76 5.40
CA LYS A 337 2.54 -39.12 4.15
C LYS A 337 1.04 -38.79 4.19
N ALA A 338 0.70 -37.51 4.20
CA ALA A 338 -0.53 -37.01 3.60
C ALA A 338 -0.33 -36.87 2.07
N PRO A 339 -1.38 -37.00 1.25
CA PRO A 339 -1.24 -37.22 -0.18
C PRO A 339 -0.66 -35.99 -0.90
N ALA A 340 0.30 -36.26 -1.79
CA ALA A 340 0.99 -35.27 -2.59
C ALA A 340 0.01 -34.58 -3.56
N SER A 341 -0.33 -33.32 -3.28
CA SER A 341 -0.38 -32.33 -4.36
C SER A 341 1.06 -32.12 -4.85
N ALA A 342 1.23 -31.84 -6.14
CA ALA A 342 2.55 -31.62 -6.75
C ALA A 342 3.36 -30.60 -5.93
N PRO A 343 4.68 -30.76 -5.77
CA PRO A 343 5.51 -29.82 -5.03
C PRO A 343 5.36 -28.43 -5.66
N VAL A 344 4.95 -27.46 -4.84
CA VAL A 344 4.89 -26.05 -5.22
C VAL A 344 6.29 -25.62 -5.64
N ASP A 345 6.46 -25.16 -6.89
CA ASP A 345 7.74 -24.65 -7.36
C ASP A 345 7.97 -23.24 -6.78
N LEU A 346 8.48 -23.21 -5.54
CA LEU A 346 8.78 -21.98 -4.82
C LEU A 346 9.80 -21.11 -5.55
N VAL A 347 10.73 -21.71 -6.31
CA VAL A 347 11.71 -20.96 -7.12
C VAL A 347 10.99 -20.21 -8.24
N GLN A 348 10.05 -20.87 -8.92
CA GLN A 348 9.24 -20.22 -9.95
C GLN A 348 8.37 -19.09 -9.37
N ILE A 349 7.78 -19.28 -8.18
CA ILE A 349 6.99 -18.24 -7.51
C ILE A 349 7.87 -17.07 -7.06
N ALA A 350 9.07 -17.33 -6.53
CA ALA A 350 10.03 -16.29 -6.13
C ALA A 350 10.41 -15.39 -7.32
N CYS A 351 10.53 -15.96 -8.52
CA CYS A 351 10.77 -15.22 -9.76
C CYS A 351 9.66 -14.24 -10.17
N ARG A 352 8.49 -14.27 -9.52
CA ARG A 352 7.43 -13.25 -9.72
C ARG A 352 7.78 -11.91 -9.06
N PHE A 353 8.65 -11.91 -8.06
CA PHE A 353 9.03 -10.72 -7.31
C PHE A 353 10.25 -10.01 -7.95
N PRO A 354 10.41 -8.68 -7.76
CA PRO A 354 9.52 -7.79 -7.02
C PRO A 354 8.25 -7.39 -7.80
N LEU A 355 7.12 -7.36 -7.10
CA LEU A 355 5.80 -6.92 -7.54
C LEU A 355 5.64 -5.42 -7.28
N ILE A 356 6.04 -4.60 -8.26
CA ILE A 356 6.00 -3.14 -8.17
C ILE A 356 4.92 -2.60 -9.11
N ILE A 357 3.91 -1.95 -8.55
CA ILE A 357 2.84 -1.30 -9.31
C ILE A 357 3.32 0.05 -9.80
N GLN A 358 3.70 0.10 -11.07
CA GLN A 358 4.18 1.30 -11.73
C GLN A 358 3.56 1.44 -13.12
N SER A 359 3.54 2.69 -13.60
CA SER A 359 3.08 3.03 -14.94
C SER A 359 3.98 2.40 -16.00
N ARG A 360 3.39 1.72 -16.98
CA ARG A 360 4.08 1.12 -18.12
C ARG A 360 3.37 1.50 -19.42
N PRO A 361 4.09 1.60 -20.55
CA PRO A 361 3.46 1.78 -21.85
C PRO A 361 2.42 0.69 -22.13
N ARG A 362 1.27 1.08 -22.66
CA ARG A 362 0.17 0.16 -22.99
C ARG A 362 0.51 -0.64 -24.24
N GLY A 363 0.17 -1.92 -24.25
CA GLY A 363 0.23 -2.77 -25.44
C GLY A 363 -0.92 -2.44 -26.39
N ILE A 364 -0.77 -1.40 -27.20
CA ILE A 364 -1.72 -1.03 -28.26
C ILE A 364 -1.39 -1.76 -29.58
N SER A 365 -2.20 -1.55 -30.62
CA SER A 365 -2.02 -2.21 -31.92
C SER A 365 -0.64 -1.94 -32.54
N LEU A 366 -0.11 -2.90 -33.31
CA LEU A 366 1.16 -2.72 -34.03
C LEU A 366 1.13 -1.47 -34.91
N HIS A 367 0.02 -1.25 -35.62
CA HIS A 367 -0.17 -0.06 -36.46
C HIS A 367 -0.08 1.24 -35.66
N ASP A 368 -0.72 1.33 -34.49
CA ASP A 368 -0.66 2.55 -33.67
C ASP A 368 0.74 2.76 -33.08
N ARG A 369 1.46 1.69 -32.73
CA ARG A 369 2.85 1.76 -32.25
C ARG A 369 3.80 2.25 -33.35
N VAL A 370 3.67 1.74 -34.58
CA VAL A 370 4.44 2.23 -35.73
C VAL A 370 4.10 3.68 -36.04
N ARG A 371 2.81 4.07 -35.96
CA ARG A 371 2.39 5.47 -36.11
C ARG A 371 3.05 6.39 -35.07
N GLN A 372 3.22 5.92 -33.82
CA GLN A 372 3.95 6.68 -32.80
C GLN A 372 5.42 6.88 -33.17
N VAL A 373 6.10 5.83 -33.67
CA VAL A 373 7.49 5.96 -34.16
C VAL A 373 7.55 6.99 -35.30
N ASN A 374 6.65 6.89 -36.27
CA ASN A 374 6.60 7.81 -37.41
C ASN A 374 6.35 9.25 -36.95
N HIS A 375 5.47 9.46 -35.97
CA HIS A 375 5.20 10.79 -35.41
C HIS A 375 6.44 11.39 -34.75
N TYR A 376 7.14 10.64 -33.89
CA TYR A 376 8.38 11.15 -33.27
C TYR A 376 9.48 11.40 -34.30
N ALA A 377 9.60 10.53 -35.31
CA ALA A 377 10.56 10.71 -36.40
C ALA A 377 10.25 11.94 -37.26
N SER A 378 8.99 12.18 -37.63
CA SER A 378 8.63 13.33 -38.50
C SER A 378 8.72 14.66 -37.77
N THR A 379 8.49 14.67 -36.45
CA THR A 379 8.43 15.90 -35.63
C THR A 379 9.73 16.19 -34.89
N CYS A 380 10.77 15.35 -35.03
CA CYS A 380 12.04 15.55 -34.32
C CYS A 380 12.84 16.79 -34.75
N HIS A 381 12.49 17.42 -35.87
CA HIS A 381 13.11 18.67 -36.33
C HIS A 381 12.35 19.93 -35.91
N GLU A 382 11.13 19.80 -35.37
CA GLU A 382 10.29 20.95 -35.00
C GLU A 382 10.85 21.78 -33.83
N PRO A 383 11.43 21.18 -32.79
CA PRO A 383 11.98 21.97 -31.68
C PRO A 383 13.20 22.78 -32.10
N ASP A 384 13.27 24.02 -31.63
CA ASP A 384 14.47 24.86 -31.77
C ASP A 384 15.61 24.39 -30.86
N ASP A 385 15.28 23.78 -29.72
CA ASP A 385 16.27 23.24 -28.78
C ASP A 385 16.88 21.92 -29.28
N ALA A 386 18.21 21.79 -29.21
CA ALA A 386 18.91 20.59 -29.68
C ALA A 386 18.66 19.37 -28.77
N GLU A 387 18.55 19.55 -27.46
CA GLU A 387 18.28 18.44 -26.54
C GLU A 387 16.87 17.87 -26.77
N GLU A 388 15.86 18.69 -27.03
CA GLU A 388 14.50 18.21 -27.35
C GLU A 388 14.48 17.44 -28.68
N ARG A 389 15.24 17.86 -29.69
CA ARG A 389 15.38 17.11 -30.96
C ARG A 389 16.00 15.74 -30.72
N ILE A 390 17.06 15.67 -29.90
CA ILE A 390 17.71 14.43 -29.49
C ILE A 390 16.71 13.52 -28.76
N ASP A 391 15.93 14.05 -27.82
CA ASP A 391 14.93 13.29 -27.06
C ASP A 391 13.83 12.71 -27.95
N ARG A 392 13.29 13.49 -28.91
CA ARG A 392 12.29 13.00 -29.88
C ARG A 392 12.87 11.93 -30.79
N ALA A 393 14.06 12.13 -31.34
CA ALA A 393 14.73 11.13 -32.18
C ALA A 393 15.00 9.84 -31.39
N CYS A 394 15.54 9.94 -30.18
CA CYS A 394 15.78 8.78 -29.31
C CYS A 394 14.50 8.05 -28.94
N THR A 395 13.40 8.78 -28.76
CA THR A 395 12.08 8.17 -28.52
C THR A 395 11.65 7.30 -29.70
N ALA A 396 11.83 7.75 -30.94
CA ALA A 396 11.56 6.95 -32.13
C ALA A 396 12.40 5.67 -32.17
N TRP A 397 13.71 5.77 -31.94
CA TRP A 397 14.62 4.62 -31.89
C TRP A 397 14.26 3.62 -30.80
N ASN A 398 14.02 4.08 -29.57
CA ASN A 398 13.66 3.23 -28.44
C ASN A 398 12.33 2.50 -28.67
N LEU A 399 11.33 3.19 -29.21
CA LEU A 399 10.03 2.57 -29.54
C LEU A 399 10.18 1.53 -30.65
N ALA A 400 10.98 1.79 -31.68
CA ALA A 400 11.21 0.83 -32.76
C ALA A 400 11.94 -0.43 -32.27
N ALA A 401 12.98 -0.29 -31.45
CA ALA A 401 13.67 -1.43 -30.84
C ALA A 401 12.73 -2.24 -29.93
N LEU A 402 11.86 -1.57 -29.17
CA LEU A 402 10.83 -2.23 -28.37
C LEU A 402 9.81 -2.97 -29.23
N ILE A 403 9.35 -2.39 -30.34
CA ILE A 403 8.45 -3.05 -31.31
C ILE A 403 9.12 -4.31 -31.88
N ALA A 404 10.35 -4.21 -32.37
CA ALA A 404 11.09 -5.35 -32.91
C ALA A 404 11.21 -6.48 -31.87
N SER A 405 11.60 -6.14 -30.64
CA SER A 405 11.73 -7.11 -29.54
C SER A 405 10.39 -7.76 -29.20
N ASP A 406 9.32 -6.97 -29.11
CA ASP A 406 7.98 -7.49 -28.78
C ASP A 406 7.41 -8.37 -29.89
N CYS A 407 7.77 -8.12 -31.15
CA CYS A 407 7.42 -8.97 -32.30
C CYS A 407 8.31 -10.21 -32.46
N ALA A 408 9.19 -10.49 -31.49
CA ALA A 408 10.17 -11.58 -31.52
C ALA A 408 11.21 -11.47 -32.65
N LEU A 409 11.51 -10.25 -33.11
CA LEU A 409 12.61 -9.95 -34.02
C LEU A 409 13.84 -9.49 -33.23
N THR A 410 14.44 -10.42 -32.47
CA THR A 410 15.54 -10.13 -31.52
C THR A 410 16.76 -9.52 -32.22
N ASP A 411 17.19 -10.08 -33.35
CA ASP A 411 18.36 -9.59 -34.09
C ASP A 411 18.16 -8.15 -34.58
N LEU A 412 16.95 -7.84 -35.07
CA LEU A 412 16.61 -6.47 -35.46
C LEU A 412 16.62 -5.53 -34.25
N ALA A 413 16.06 -5.94 -33.12
CA ALA A 413 16.07 -5.11 -31.91
C ALA A 413 17.51 -4.80 -31.44
N ILE A 414 18.41 -5.79 -31.51
CA ILE A 414 19.84 -5.64 -31.22
C ILE A 414 20.47 -4.66 -32.22
N GLU A 415 20.28 -4.88 -33.53
CA GLU A 415 20.81 -4.01 -34.59
C GLU A 415 20.38 -2.55 -34.39
N LEU A 416 19.12 -2.31 -34.01
CA LEU A 416 18.59 -0.97 -33.78
C LEU A 416 19.24 -0.29 -32.56
N CYS A 417 19.43 -1.02 -31.45
CA CYS A 417 20.12 -0.48 -30.28
C CYS A 417 21.61 -0.20 -30.57
N GLU A 418 22.30 -1.12 -31.26
CA GLU A 418 23.70 -0.94 -31.64
C GLU A 418 23.88 0.26 -32.58
N ARG A 419 23.01 0.41 -33.60
CA ARG A 419 23.04 1.57 -34.50
C ARG A 419 22.79 2.88 -33.78
N GLN A 420 21.80 2.94 -32.90
CA GLN A 420 21.55 4.15 -32.11
C GLN A 420 22.78 4.51 -31.26
N PHE A 421 23.40 3.51 -30.62
CA PHE A 421 24.62 3.73 -29.84
C PHE A 421 25.80 4.24 -30.68
N GLN A 422 25.98 3.68 -31.88
CA GLN A 422 27.02 4.10 -32.83
C GLN A 422 26.83 5.54 -33.32
N ILE A 423 25.60 6.07 -33.35
CA ILE A 423 25.35 7.50 -33.68
C ILE A 423 25.91 8.43 -32.59
N PHE A 424 25.80 8.04 -31.32
CA PHE A 424 26.28 8.84 -30.18
C PHE A 424 27.80 8.77 -29.98
N GLN A 425 28.43 7.65 -30.30
CA GLN A 425 29.82 7.40 -29.95
C GLN A 425 30.81 8.46 -30.46
N PRO A 426 30.71 8.99 -31.70
CA PRO A 426 31.61 10.05 -32.17
C PRO A 426 31.31 11.43 -31.57
N ALA A 427 30.16 11.61 -30.89
CA ALA A 427 29.78 12.86 -30.23
C ALA A 427 30.31 12.97 -28.78
N TRP A 428 31.04 11.97 -28.28
CA TRP A 428 31.65 12.05 -26.95
C TRP A 428 32.78 13.08 -26.91
N PRO A 429 32.96 13.84 -25.81
CA PRO A 429 32.24 13.75 -24.53
C PRO A 429 30.85 14.41 -24.53
N LEU A 430 29.90 13.80 -23.81
CA LEU A 430 28.52 14.29 -23.68
C LEU A 430 28.25 15.01 -22.34
N SER A 431 27.19 15.81 -22.31
CA SER A 431 26.67 16.48 -21.10
C SER A 431 25.13 16.47 -21.06
N GLY A 432 24.56 16.95 -19.96
CA GLY A 432 23.11 17.13 -19.83
C GLY A 432 22.31 15.84 -20.03
N ARG A 433 21.09 16.00 -20.56
CA ARG A 433 20.15 14.89 -20.80
C ARG A 433 20.63 13.96 -21.92
N THR A 434 21.39 14.48 -22.87
CA THR A 434 22.03 13.72 -23.97
C THR A 434 22.88 12.57 -23.46
N THR A 435 23.51 12.73 -22.30
CA THR A 435 24.28 11.65 -21.66
C THR A 435 23.39 10.45 -21.32
N ILE A 436 22.17 10.67 -20.80
CA ILE A 436 21.22 9.59 -20.51
C ILE A 436 20.74 8.94 -21.82
N ALA A 437 20.41 9.76 -22.82
CA ALA A 437 19.97 9.29 -24.13
C ALA A 437 20.99 8.35 -24.79
N ALA A 438 22.29 8.65 -24.68
CA ALA A 438 23.37 7.82 -25.21
C ALA A 438 23.53 6.45 -24.50
N LEU A 439 23.05 6.32 -23.26
CA LEU A 439 23.15 5.08 -22.49
C LEU A 439 21.92 4.17 -22.62
N GLN A 440 20.76 4.73 -23.01
CA GLN A 440 19.52 3.97 -23.19
C GLN A 440 19.66 2.75 -24.12
N PRO A 441 20.40 2.81 -25.26
CA PRO A 441 20.56 1.65 -26.12
C PRO A 441 21.28 0.48 -25.43
N ILE A 442 22.30 0.76 -24.62
CA ILE A 442 23.02 -0.27 -23.84
C ILE A 442 22.09 -0.90 -22.79
N VAL A 443 21.28 -0.09 -22.11
CA VAL A 443 20.28 -0.61 -21.16
C VAL A 443 19.22 -1.46 -21.88
N ASN A 444 18.81 -1.07 -23.09
CA ASN A 444 17.91 -1.89 -23.91
C ASN A 444 18.54 -3.21 -24.35
N LEU A 445 19.83 -3.24 -24.69
CA LEU A 445 20.57 -4.49 -24.94
C LEU A 445 20.58 -5.41 -23.71
N ALA A 446 20.83 -4.88 -22.51
CA ALA A 446 20.74 -5.67 -21.28
C ALA A 446 19.32 -6.22 -21.03
N ARG A 447 18.28 -5.45 -21.37
CA ARG A 447 16.88 -5.94 -21.30
C ARG A 447 16.58 -7.02 -22.34
N LEU A 448 17.24 -6.99 -23.51
CA LEU A 448 17.15 -8.03 -24.53
C LEU A 448 17.82 -9.32 -24.05
N ASP A 449 19.01 -9.22 -23.43
CA ASP A 449 19.67 -10.36 -22.79
C ASP A 449 18.76 -11.03 -21.73
N LEU A 450 18.08 -10.22 -20.92
CA LEU A 450 17.12 -10.74 -19.93
C LEU A 450 15.96 -11.51 -20.60
N ARG A 451 15.42 -11.00 -21.73
CA ARG A 451 14.36 -11.68 -22.50
C ARG A 451 14.87 -12.95 -23.19
N ALA A 452 16.15 -12.99 -23.56
CA ALA A 452 16.82 -14.12 -24.17
C ALA A 452 17.34 -15.16 -23.15
N HIS A 453 16.95 -15.06 -21.88
CA HIS A 453 17.39 -15.94 -20.80
C HIS A 453 18.91 -15.89 -20.49
N ASN A 454 19.54 -14.72 -20.69
CA ASN A 454 20.93 -14.44 -20.31
C ASN A 454 21.02 -13.43 -19.13
N PRO A 455 20.43 -13.74 -17.95
CA PRO A 455 20.26 -12.77 -16.87
C PRO A 455 21.59 -12.28 -16.24
N GLU A 456 22.60 -13.15 -16.14
CA GLU A 456 23.90 -12.74 -15.56
C GLU A 456 24.61 -11.74 -16.48
N ARG A 457 24.56 -11.94 -17.81
CA ARG A 457 25.13 -11.00 -18.78
C ARG A 457 24.44 -9.65 -18.69
N ALA A 458 23.11 -9.64 -18.64
CA ALA A 458 22.33 -8.42 -18.45
C ALA A 458 22.77 -7.64 -17.20
N TYR A 459 22.89 -8.31 -16.05
CA TYR A 459 23.35 -7.68 -14.82
C TYR A 459 24.79 -7.15 -14.93
N GLN A 460 25.69 -7.93 -15.51
CA GLN A 460 27.09 -7.55 -15.69
C GLN A 460 27.23 -6.30 -16.55
N THR A 461 26.52 -6.21 -17.68
CA THR A 461 26.51 -5.01 -18.53
C THR A 461 26.02 -3.79 -17.77
N LEU A 462 24.91 -3.89 -17.02
CA LEU A 462 24.38 -2.77 -16.23
C LEU A 462 25.36 -2.31 -15.13
N ARG A 463 26.01 -3.26 -14.45
CA ARG A 463 27.00 -2.97 -13.40
C ARG A 463 28.29 -2.37 -13.97
N GLN A 464 28.78 -2.91 -15.09
CA GLN A 464 29.93 -2.34 -15.81
C GLN A 464 29.61 -0.92 -16.25
N LEU A 465 28.43 -0.68 -16.82
CA LEU A 465 27.99 0.64 -17.23
C LEU A 465 27.98 1.64 -16.07
N HIS A 466 27.40 1.27 -14.93
CA HIS A 466 27.38 2.12 -13.73
C HIS A 466 28.80 2.47 -13.24
N ARG A 467 29.70 1.49 -13.20
CA ARG A 467 31.09 1.70 -12.79
C ARG A 467 31.84 2.58 -13.79
N ALA A 468 31.69 2.31 -15.09
CA ALA A 468 32.43 2.96 -16.15
C ALA A 468 32.02 4.43 -16.33
N VAL A 469 30.73 4.76 -16.16
CA VAL A 469 30.27 6.16 -16.17
C VAL A 469 30.84 6.95 -14.98
N GLN A 470 31.06 6.32 -13.83
CA GLN A 470 31.61 6.99 -12.64
C GLN A 470 33.14 7.11 -12.67
N HIS A 471 33.84 6.07 -13.14
CA HIS A 471 35.28 5.90 -12.94
C HIS A 471 36.09 5.71 -14.22
N GLY A 472 35.46 5.66 -15.40
CA GLY A 472 36.09 5.21 -16.64
C GLY A 472 36.28 3.69 -16.68
N GLY A 473 36.92 3.21 -17.75
CA GLY A 473 37.11 1.79 -18.04
C GLY A 473 36.18 1.24 -19.12
N ASP A 474 36.18 -0.09 -19.27
CA ASP A 474 35.51 -0.76 -20.39
C ASP A 474 34.14 -1.32 -20.00
N VAL A 475 33.20 -1.26 -20.95
CA VAL A 475 31.88 -1.90 -20.88
C VAL A 475 31.75 -2.86 -22.05
N ASP A 476 31.35 -4.10 -21.79
CA ASP A 476 30.99 -5.03 -22.86
C ASP A 476 29.59 -4.71 -23.39
N VAL A 477 29.54 -4.09 -24.57
CA VAL A 477 28.30 -3.80 -25.29
C VAL A 477 28.06 -4.92 -26.29
N HIS A 478 27.29 -5.92 -25.85
CA HIS A 478 26.86 -7.06 -26.65
C HIS A 478 27.99 -7.82 -27.39
N GLY A 479 29.16 -7.95 -26.75
CA GLY A 479 30.35 -8.65 -27.27
C GLY A 479 31.43 -7.70 -27.78
N THR A 480 31.15 -6.39 -27.81
CA THR A 480 32.10 -5.35 -28.21
C THR A 480 32.56 -4.58 -26.98
N PRO A 481 33.86 -4.66 -26.60
CA PRO A 481 34.39 -3.84 -25.50
C PRO A 481 34.46 -2.37 -25.94
N VAL A 482 33.80 -1.49 -25.20
CA VAL A 482 33.78 -0.04 -25.44
C VAL A 482 34.39 0.67 -24.25
N ARG A 483 35.38 1.53 -24.52
CA ARG A 483 36.09 2.30 -23.50
C ARG A 483 35.34 3.60 -23.20
N PHE A 484 34.93 3.78 -21.94
CA PHE A 484 34.17 4.95 -21.46
C PHE A 484 35.04 6.10 -20.95
N ASP A 485 36.36 6.02 -21.15
CA ASP A 485 37.27 7.11 -20.85
C ASP A 485 36.93 8.32 -21.75
N GLY A 486 36.45 9.40 -21.14
CA GLY A 486 36.00 10.59 -21.88
C GLY A 486 34.54 10.54 -22.32
N PHE A 487 33.70 9.63 -21.78
CA PHE A 487 32.26 9.61 -22.07
C PHE A 487 31.55 10.92 -21.73
N THR A 488 31.91 11.56 -20.60
CA THR A 488 31.26 12.78 -20.09
C THR A 488 32.20 13.99 -20.08
N THR A 489 31.70 15.20 -20.36
CA THR A 489 32.51 16.44 -20.39
C THR A 489 33.05 16.86 -19.02
N SER A 490 32.39 16.46 -17.94
CA SER A 490 32.71 16.92 -16.58
C SER A 490 32.22 15.96 -15.50
N THR A 491 32.72 16.13 -14.28
CA THR A 491 32.18 15.46 -13.08
C THR A 491 30.70 15.80 -12.86
N THR A 492 30.27 17.02 -13.17
CA THR A 492 28.86 17.44 -13.05
C THR A 492 27.94 16.63 -13.96
N ALA A 493 28.36 16.35 -15.19
CA ALA A 493 27.62 15.48 -16.11
C ALA A 493 27.48 14.05 -15.56
N ARG A 494 28.51 13.51 -14.89
CA ARG A 494 28.42 12.19 -14.22
C ARG A 494 27.41 12.20 -13.08
N THR A 495 27.39 13.26 -12.26
CA THR A 495 26.43 13.42 -11.15
C THR A 495 25.00 13.49 -11.66
N HIS A 496 24.75 14.05 -12.85
CA HIS A 496 23.42 14.11 -13.47
C HIS A 496 22.88 12.73 -13.86
N VAL A 497 23.74 11.82 -14.32
CA VAL A 497 23.35 10.48 -14.79
C VAL A 497 23.19 9.47 -13.65
N ALA A 498 23.90 9.67 -12.54
CA ALA A 498 23.95 8.71 -11.43
C ALA A 498 22.56 8.31 -10.87
N PRO A 499 21.58 9.22 -10.66
CA PRO A 499 20.24 8.83 -10.21
C PRO A 499 19.49 7.93 -11.20
N TRP A 500 19.67 8.16 -12.50
CA TRP A 500 19.05 7.35 -13.54
C TRP A 500 19.66 5.95 -13.58
N LEU A 501 20.99 5.82 -13.55
CA LEU A 501 21.66 4.51 -13.49
C LEU A 501 21.34 3.74 -12.20
N ARG A 502 21.22 4.44 -11.07
CA ARG A 502 20.74 3.85 -9.81
C ARG A 502 19.34 3.25 -9.99
N THR A 503 18.45 3.95 -10.69
CA THR A 503 17.10 3.43 -10.98
C THR A 503 17.15 2.21 -11.89
N VAL A 504 18.01 2.22 -12.92
CA VAL A 504 18.21 1.07 -13.82
C VAL A 504 18.72 -0.16 -13.04
N LEU A 505 19.72 0.02 -12.15
CA LEU A 505 20.22 -1.07 -11.32
C LEU A 505 19.17 -1.57 -10.31
N ARG A 506 18.42 -0.66 -9.68
CA ARG A 506 17.33 -1.03 -8.76
C ARG A 506 16.24 -1.85 -9.46
N GLU A 507 15.82 -1.46 -10.65
CA GLU A 507 14.73 -2.13 -11.37
C GLU A 507 15.20 -3.33 -12.21
N ASP A 508 16.01 -3.06 -13.22
CA ASP A 508 16.43 -4.05 -14.22
C ASP A 508 17.54 -4.94 -13.65
N GLY A 509 18.47 -4.37 -12.87
CA GLY A 509 19.54 -5.14 -12.20
C GLY A 509 18.99 -6.14 -11.18
N THR A 510 18.02 -5.74 -10.37
CA THR A 510 17.36 -6.64 -9.41
C THR A 510 16.61 -7.76 -10.13
N ARG A 511 15.84 -7.45 -11.20
CA ARG A 511 15.15 -8.46 -11.99
C ARG A 511 16.10 -9.42 -12.70
N ALA A 512 17.25 -8.95 -13.16
CA ALA A 512 18.28 -9.80 -13.74
C ALA A 512 18.81 -10.80 -12.70
N LEU A 513 19.14 -10.36 -11.49
CA LEU A 513 19.60 -11.25 -10.42
C LEU A 513 18.53 -12.24 -9.95
N VAL A 514 17.27 -11.81 -9.88
CA VAL A 514 16.11 -12.70 -9.62
C VAL A 514 16.00 -13.77 -10.71
N ALA A 515 16.08 -13.39 -11.99
CA ALA A 515 16.02 -14.33 -13.10
C ALA A 515 17.22 -15.30 -13.12
N ALA A 516 18.37 -14.87 -12.60
CA ALA A 516 19.54 -15.72 -12.35
C ALA A 516 19.44 -16.56 -11.05
N GLN A 517 18.34 -16.42 -10.28
CA GLN A 517 18.11 -17.08 -8.99
C GLN A 517 19.17 -16.77 -7.92
N GLN A 518 19.78 -15.59 -7.98
CA GLN A 518 20.82 -15.15 -7.04
C GLN A 518 20.22 -14.24 -5.97
N TRP A 519 19.46 -14.82 -5.05
CA TRP A 519 18.60 -14.11 -4.11
C TRP A 519 19.34 -13.13 -3.19
N GLN A 520 20.49 -13.52 -2.62
CA GLN A 520 21.25 -12.60 -1.77
C GLN A 520 21.80 -11.42 -2.58
N ARG A 521 22.34 -11.67 -3.78
CA ARG A 521 22.82 -10.60 -4.67
C ARG A 521 21.66 -9.68 -5.07
N ALA A 522 20.47 -10.21 -5.35
CA ALA A 522 19.29 -9.42 -5.67
C ALA A 522 18.89 -8.50 -4.50
N ALA A 523 18.87 -9.02 -3.27
CA ALA A 523 18.59 -8.25 -2.06
C ALA A 523 19.64 -7.16 -1.82
N SER A 524 20.94 -7.48 -1.91
CA SER A 524 22.01 -6.50 -1.77
C SER A 524 21.94 -5.41 -2.84
N ASN A 525 21.69 -5.78 -4.10
CA ASN A 525 21.55 -4.82 -5.19
C ASN A 525 20.34 -3.90 -5.00
N ALA A 526 19.18 -4.46 -4.61
CA ALA A 526 17.99 -3.67 -4.36
C ALA A 526 18.18 -2.69 -3.19
N ALA A 527 18.83 -3.13 -2.11
CA ALA A 527 19.14 -2.29 -0.94
C ALA A 527 20.15 -1.18 -1.24
N GLU A 528 21.24 -1.48 -1.97
CA GLU A 528 22.27 -0.51 -2.36
C GLU A 528 21.68 0.65 -3.20
N HIS A 529 20.68 0.33 -4.03
CA HIS A 529 20.07 1.29 -4.95
C HIS A 529 18.68 1.77 -4.49
N ALA A 530 18.28 1.46 -3.25
CA ALA A 530 16.98 1.83 -2.71
C ALA A 530 16.76 3.34 -2.65
N VAL A 531 15.50 3.76 -2.76
CA VAL A 531 15.07 5.15 -2.61
C VAL A 531 14.05 5.19 -1.47
N PRO A 532 14.20 6.09 -0.47
CA PRO A 532 13.21 6.21 0.59
C PRO A 532 11.82 6.52 0.01
N GLY A 533 10.82 5.76 0.42
CA GLY A 533 9.44 5.90 -0.05
C GLY A 533 8.43 5.26 0.89
N GLU A 534 7.16 5.57 0.65
CA GLU A 534 6.04 4.92 1.33
C GLU A 534 5.67 3.62 0.59
N GLY A 535 5.30 2.56 1.34
CA GLY A 535 4.83 1.29 0.77
C GLY A 535 5.86 0.15 0.81
N ILE A 536 5.66 -0.87 -0.05
CA ILE A 536 6.54 -2.05 -0.13
C ILE A 536 7.43 -1.96 -1.37
N ASP A 537 8.67 -1.53 -1.18
CA ASP A 537 9.67 -1.34 -2.23
C ASP A 537 10.42 -2.63 -2.63
N GLU A 538 11.22 -2.57 -3.70
CA GLU A 538 12.00 -3.72 -4.17
C GLU A 538 12.96 -4.26 -3.10
N ALA A 539 13.58 -3.38 -2.32
CA ALA A 539 14.53 -3.77 -1.27
C ALA A 539 13.87 -4.63 -0.19
N THR A 540 12.69 -4.22 0.28
CA THR A 540 11.90 -4.97 1.26
C THR A 540 11.49 -6.34 0.70
N GLN A 541 10.96 -6.37 -0.52
CA GLN A 541 10.53 -7.63 -1.14
C GLN A 541 11.71 -8.60 -1.31
N MET A 542 12.85 -8.11 -1.83
CA MET A 542 14.02 -8.95 -2.06
C MET A 542 14.69 -9.40 -0.76
N ALA A 543 14.68 -8.60 0.30
CA ALA A 543 15.14 -9.03 1.61
C ALA A 543 14.31 -10.23 2.11
N ILE A 544 12.98 -10.13 2.05
CA ILE A 544 12.07 -11.22 2.47
C ILE A 544 12.30 -12.48 1.62
N ILE A 545 12.36 -12.36 0.29
CA ILE A 545 12.65 -13.50 -0.59
C ILE A 545 14.01 -14.10 -0.26
N SER A 546 15.05 -13.28 -0.08
CA SER A 546 16.39 -13.76 0.28
C SER A 546 16.40 -14.50 1.62
N HIS A 547 15.80 -13.96 2.68
CA HIS A 547 15.70 -14.66 3.97
C HIS A 547 14.97 -16.00 3.82
N THR A 548 13.85 -16.00 3.10
CA THR A 548 13.05 -17.21 2.85
C THR A 548 13.84 -18.28 2.10
N MET A 549 14.56 -17.91 1.05
CA MET A 549 15.37 -18.84 0.25
C MET A 549 16.63 -19.33 0.97
N ASN A 550 16.95 -18.75 2.14
CA ASN A 550 18.02 -19.20 3.05
C ASN A 550 17.48 -19.87 4.32
N ASP A 551 16.21 -20.27 4.32
CA ASP A 551 15.52 -20.91 5.46
C ASP A 551 15.47 -20.05 6.75
N ASP A 552 15.68 -18.74 6.64
CA ASP A 552 15.59 -17.77 7.75
C ASP A 552 14.17 -17.17 7.80
N PHE A 553 13.20 -18.04 8.12
CA PHE A 553 11.77 -17.69 8.06
C PHE A 553 11.36 -16.65 9.11
N ASP A 554 12.04 -16.61 10.26
CA ASP A 554 11.77 -15.62 11.31
C ASP A 554 12.14 -14.21 10.83
N ALA A 555 13.32 -14.03 10.24
CA ALA A 555 13.71 -12.75 9.65
C ALA A 555 12.81 -12.38 8.47
N ALA A 556 12.44 -13.35 7.63
CA ALA A 556 11.50 -13.14 6.52
C ALA A 556 10.15 -12.63 7.03
N HIS A 557 9.59 -13.23 8.09
CA HIS A 557 8.33 -12.78 8.68
C HIS A 557 8.42 -11.42 9.37
N CYS A 558 9.53 -11.14 10.07
CA CYS A 558 9.79 -9.85 10.71
C CYS A 558 9.92 -8.71 9.70
N ALA A 559 10.45 -8.99 8.51
CA ALA A 559 10.61 -8.01 7.44
C ALA A 559 9.29 -7.67 6.72
N ILE A 560 8.23 -8.48 6.86
CA ILE A 560 6.91 -8.19 6.26
C ILE A 560 6.26 -7.00 6.99
N PRO A 561 5.92 -5.90 6.31
CA PRO A 561 5.28 -4.75 6.95
C PRO A 561 3.88 -5.09 7.48
N THR A 562 3.61 -4.75 8.75
CA THR A 562 2.34 -5.05 9.45
C THR A 562 1.47 -3.81 9.72
N ALA A 563 1.94 -2.60 9.39
CA ALA A 563 1.22 -1.34 9.61
C ALA A 563 1.38 -0.35 8.44
N ASN A 564 0.45 0.59 8.32
CA ASN A 564 0.50 1.77 7.43
C ASN A 564 0.51 1.53 5.91
N LEU A 565 0.09 0.36 5.42
CA LEU A 565 -0.10 0.15 3.97
C LEU A 565 -1.45 0.71 3.52
N SER A 566 -1.47 1.92 2.98
CA SER A 566 -2.67 2.61 2.49
C SER A 566 -3.09 2.12 1.10
N ALA A 567 -2.13 1.81 0.22
CA ALA A 567 -2.42 1.39 -1.14
C ALA A 567 -2.91 -0.08 -1.21
N PRO A 568 -3.98 -0.38 -1.97
CA PRO A 568 -4.50 -1.74 -2.10
C PRO A 568 -3.48 -2.76 -2.62
N TRP A 569 -2.56 -2.32 -3.49
CA TRP A 569 -1.52 -3.18 -4.04
C TRP A 569 -0.40 -3.47 -3.04
N ASP A 570 -0.05 -2.53 -2.16
CA ASP A 570 0.96 -2.80 -1.11
C ASP A 570 0.43 -3.86 -0.14
N GLN A 571 -0.85 -3.75 0.24
CA GLN A 571 -1.51 -4.80 1.02
C GLN A 571 -1.47 -6.14 0.29
N ALA A 572 -1.81 -6.18 -1.00
CA ALA A 572 -1.81 -7.43 -1.76
C ALA A 572 -0.40 -8.04 -1.88
N THR A 573 0.64 -7.23 -2.13
CA THR A 573 2.04 -7.66 -2.15
C THR A 573 2.48 -8.22 -0.79
N ALA A 574 2.10 -7.58 0.32
CA ALA A 574 2.39 -8.07 1.67
C ALA A 574 1.78 -9.46 1.92
N HIS A 575 0.51 -9.65 1.52
CA HIS A 575 -0.15 -10.96 1.65
C HIS A 575 0.49 -12.00 0.73
N CYS A 576 0.92 -11.63 -0.48
CA CYS A 576 1.65 -12.53 -1.36
C CYS A 576 2.97 -13.01 -0.72
N LEU A 577 3.74 -12.08 -0.15
CA LEU A 577 4.98 -12.41 0.56
C LEU A 577 4.72 -13.28 1.79
N ARG A 578 3.67 -13.00 2.57
CA ARG A 578 3.29 -13.82 3.72
C ARG A 578 3.01 -15.26 3.30
N VAL A 579 2.13 -15.46 2.31
CA VAL A 579 1.81 -16.80 1.80
C VAL A 579 3.06 -17.49 1.25
N PHE A 580 3.94 -16.76 0.57
CA PHE A 580 5.19 -17.31 0.07
C PHE A 580 6.08 -17.86 1.18
N VAL A 581 6.27 -17.10 2.28
CA VAL A 581 7.05 -17.54 3.45
C VAL A 581 6.38 -18.73 4.14
N ASP A 582 5.06 -18.71 4.29
CA ASP A 582 4.30 -19.81 4.92
C ASP A 582 4.42 -21.12 4.13
N LEU A 583 4.36 -21.02 2.79
CA LEU A 583 4.57 -22.17 1.90
C LEU A 583 6.01 -22.70 1.98
N ALA A 584 7.00 -21.81 1.98
CA ALA A 584 8.41 -22.18 2.06
C ALA A 584 8.78 -22.83 3.41
N SER A 585 8.19 -22.36 4.51
CA SER A 585 8.36 -22.94 5.84
C SER A 585 7.59 -24.26 6.05
N ALA A 586 6.90 -24.78 5.02
CA ALA A 586 6.02 -25.95 5.06
C ALA A 586 4.92 -25.84 6.13
N ARG A 587 4.48 -24.61 6.44
CA ARG A 587 3.42 -24.29 7.41
C ARG A 587 2.39 -23.36 6.75
N PRO A 588 1.72 -23.79 5.67
CA PRO A 588 0.68 -22.97 5.04
C PRO A 588 -0.39 -22.62 6.07
N ASP A 589 -0.76 -21.34 6.16
CA ASP A 589 -1.91 -20.86 6.95
C ASP A 589 -3.09 -20.61 5.99
N PRO A 590 -4.09 -21.53 5.90
CA PRO A 590 -5.23 -21.33 5.02
C PRO A 590 -6.07 -20.09 5.38
N SER A 591 -5.94 -19.57 6.60
CA SER A 591 -6.70 -18.40 7.05
C SER A 591 -6.27 -17.10 6.37
N ILE A 592 -5.08 -17.06 5.75
CA ILE A 592 -4.59 -15.90 4.99
C ILE A 592 -5.25 -15.78 3.62
N LEU A 593 -5.77 -16.89 3.06
CA LEU A 593 -6.28 -16.96 1.70
C LEU A 593 -7.40 -15.93 1.42
N PRO A 594 -8.42 -15.75 2.28
CA PRO A 594 -9.42 -14.69 2.07
C PRO A 594 -8.82 -13.29 1.94
N SER A 595 -7.81 -12.94 2.77
CA SER A 595 -7.16 -11.63 2.73
C SER A 595 -6.32 -11.45 1.47
N LEU A 596 -5.59 -12.49 1.03
CA LEU A 596 -4.90 -12.51 -0.26
C LEU A 596 -5.87 -12.27 -1.41
N LEU A 597 -7.00 -12.98 -1.44
CA LEU A 597 -8.02 -12.84 -2.48
C LEU A 597 -8.65 -11.43 -2.47
N ILE A 598 -9.04 -10.91 -1.30
CA ILE A 598 -9.70 -9.59 -1.18
C ILE A 598 -8.77 -8.47 -1.63
N THR A 599 -7.53 -8.44 -1.14
CA THR A 599 -6.56 -7.38 -1.47
C THR A 599 -6.16 -7.45 -2.94
N THR A 600 -5.95 -8.64 -3.49
CA THR A 600 -5.68 -8.84 -4.92
C THR A 600 -6.85 -8.35 -5.78
N ARG A 601 -8.09 -8.70 -5.42
CA ARG A 601 -9.31 -8.24 -6.12
C ARG A 601 -9.41 -6.72 -6.14
N ARG A 602 -9.14 -6.05 -5.02
CA ARG A 602 -9.12 -4.57 -4.95
C ARG A 602 -8.10 -3.97 -5.92
N THR A 603 -6.95 -4.63 -6.10
CA THR A 603 -5.93 -4.19 -7.06
C THR A 603 -6.34 -4.40 -8.52
N ILE A 604 -6.97 -5.53 -8.87
CA ILE A 604 -7.24 -5.88 -10.28
C ILE A 604 -8.63 -5.46 -10.79
N HIS A 605 -9.62 -5.23 -9.93
CA HIS A 605 -11.00 -4.95 -10.37
C HIS A 605 -11.17 -3.59 -11.05
N ARG A 606 -10.33 -2.61 -10.70
CA ARG A 606 -10.27 -1.27 -11.34
C ARG A 606 -8.92 -1.10 -12.03
N PRO A 607 -8.72 -1.70 -13.23
CA PRO A 607 -7.45 -1.59 -13.92
C PRO A 607 -7.22 -0.14 -14.35
N ASP A 608 -6.12 0.45 -13.87
CA ASP A 608 -5.64 1.72 -14.39
C ASP A 608 -4.98 1.43 -15.75
N PRO A 609 -5.40 2.09 -16.86
CA PRO A 609 -4.82 1.88 -18.17
C PRO A 609 -3.28 1.97 -18.19
N LYS A 610 -2.67 2.80 -17.34
CA LYS A 610 -1.21 2.94 -17.26
C LYS A 610 -0.55 1.83 -16.43
N ARG A 611 -1.29 1.11 -15.58
CA ARG A 611 -0.74 0.11 -14.63
C ARG A 611 -1.29 -1.30 -14.84
N ALA A 612 -2.16 -1.50 -15.82
CA ALA A 612 -2.85 -2.76 -16.06
C ALA A 612 -1.92 -3.97 -16.14
N THR A 613 -0.77 -3.84 -16.80
CA THR A 613 0.23 -4.91 -16.90
C THR A 613 0.85 -5.28 -15.53
N THR A 614 1.22 -4.29 -14.71
CA THR A 614 1.81 -4.56 -13.38
C THR A 614 0.77 -5.08 -12.39
N GLN A 615 -0.48 -4.58 -12.45
CA GLN A 615 -1.61 -5.12 -11.69
C GLN A 615 -1.91 -6.57 -12.07
N THR A 616 -1.84 -6.90 -13.36
CA THR A 616 -2.03 -8.28 -13.86
C THR A 616 -0.96 -9.21 -13.31
N ARG A 617 0.32 -8.80 -13.30
CA ARG A 617 1.42 -9.61 -12.75
C ARG A 617 1.26 -9.90 -11.26
N LEU A 618 0.84 -8.91 -10.48
CA LEU A 618 0.50 -9.11 -9.07
C LEU A 618 -0.65 -10.10 -8.92
N GLY A 619 -1.70 -9.96 -9.73
CA GLY A 619 -2.83 -10.90 -9.76
C GLY A 619 -2.40 -12.34 -10.08
N LEU A 620 -1.52 -12.53 -11.06
CA LEU A 620 -1.01 -13.86 -11.42
C LEU A 620 -0.11 -14.45 -10.33
N ALA A 621 0.72 -13.64 -9.68
CA ALA A 621 1.51 -14.10 -8.52
C ALA A 621 0.60 -14.57 -7.37
N ALA A 622 -0.49 -13.84 -7.10
CA ALA A 622 -1.49 -14.25 -6.13
C ALA A 622 -2.25 -15.53 -6.54
N VAL A 623 -2.47 -15.76 -7.85
CA VAL A 623 -3.03 -17.02 -8.36
C VAL A 623 -2.08 -18.19 -8.09
N ASP A 624 -0.79 -18.04 -8.38
CA ASP A 624 0.21 -19.09 -8.13
C ASP A 624 0.26 -19.46 -6.64
N LEU A 625 0.28 -18.46 -5.77
CA LEU A 625 0.27 -18.64 -4.31
C LEU A 625 -1.05 -19.23 -3.79
N ALA A 626 -2.19 -18.77 -4.31
CA ALA A 626 -3.49 -19.32 -3.95
C ALA A 626 -3.64 -20.78 -4.40
N ALA A 627 -3.05 -21.17 -5.53
CA ALA A 627 -3.15 -22.54 -6.05
C ALA A 627 -2.51 -23.58 -5.10
N ALA A 628 -1.50 -23.16 -4.35
CA ALA A 628 -0.87 -23.98 -3.32
C ALA A 628 -1.76 -24.19 -2.08
N LEU A 629 -2.71 -23.28 -1.81
CA LEU A 629 -3.63 -23.35 -0.67
C LEU A 629 -4.99 -23.95 -1.06
N ASP A 630 -5.56 -23.52 -2.19
CA ASP A 630 -6.86 -23.94 -2.70
C ASP A 630 -6.96 -23.70 -4.23
N THR A 631 -6.98 -24.79 -5.00
CA THR A 631 -7.01 -24.73 -6.47
C THR A 631 -8.30 -24.14 -7.04
N THR A 632 -9.42 -24.26 -6.31
CA THR A 632 -10.73 -23.75 -6.76
C THR A 632 -10.76 -22.22 -6.71
N HIS A 633 -10.30 -21.65 -5.59
CA HIS A 633 -10.18 -20.21 -5.41
C HIS A 633 -9.13 -19.62 -6.34
N ALA A 634 -8.02 -20.33 -6.56
CA ALA A 634 -6.99 -19.91 -7.51
C ALA A 634 -7.51 -19.85 -8.95
N SER A 635 -8.26 -20.88 -9.40
CA SER A 635 -8.87 -20.90 -10.73
C SER A 635 -9.91 -19.77 -10.89
N ARG A 636 -10.73 -19.51 -9.88
CA ARG A 636 -11.66 -18.36 -9.87
C ARG A 636 -10.92 -17.02 -9.96
N LEU A 637 -9.91 -16.80 -9.11
CA LEU A 637 -9.10 -15.59 -9.15
C LEU A 637 -8.43 -15.42 -10.52
N TYR A 638 -7.92 -16.49 -11.11
CA TYR A 638 -7.34 -16.46 -12.44
C TYR A 638 -8.33 -15.98 -13.51
N THR A 639 -9.58 -16.45 -13.46
CA THR A 639 -10.62 -15.97 -14.40
C THR A 639 -10.97 -14.49 -14.19
N GLU A 640 -10.90 -13.99 -12.95
CA GLU A 640 -11.09 -12.57 -12.61
C GLU A 640 -9.93 -11.71 -13.13
N VAL A 641 -8.68 -12.16 -12.98
CA VAL A 641 -7.47 -11.53 -13.55
C VAL A 641 -7.57 -11.47 -15.07
N ALA A 642 -7.96 -12.56 -15.72
CA ALA A 642 -8.16 -12.62 -17.16
C ALA A 642 -9.25 -11.65 -17.65
N GLN A 643 -10.33 -11.50 -16.88
CA GLN A 643 -11.38 -10.54 -17.19
C GLN A 643 -10.89 -9.10 -17.02
N ALA A 644 -10.11 -8.79 -15.99
CA ALA A 644 -9.51 -7.48 -15.79
C ALA A 644 -8.53 -7.12 -16.93
N ALA A 645 -7.67 -8.07 -17.35
CA ALA A 645 -6.79 -7.91 -18.49
C ALA A 645 -7.56 -7.70 -19.81
N SER A 646 -8.69 -8.38 -20.00
CA SER A 646 -9.55 -8.16 -21.16
C SER A 646 -10.13 -6.73 -21.16
N ARG A 647 -10.61 -6.24 -20.01
CA ARG A 647 -11.21 -4.90 -19.87
C ARG A 647 -10.21 -3.76 -20.04
N SER A 648 -8.94 -3.96 -19.71
CA SER A 648 -7.91 -2.93 -19.86
C SER A 648 -7.54 -2.64 -21.33
N GLY A 649 -7.80 -3.62 -22.22
CA GLY A 649 -7.40 -3.58 -23.63
C GLY A 649 -5.88 -3.56 -23.82
N ASP A 650 -5.10 -3.93 -22.81
CA ASP A 650 -3.64 -3.93 -22.84
C ASP A 650 -3.11 -5.30 -23.30
N ALA A 651 -2.48 -5.35 -24.48
CA ALA A 651 -1.94 -6.58 -25.04
C ALA A 651 -0.82 -7.21 -24.19
N PHE A 652 -0.07 -6.42 -23.41
CA PHE A 652 0.95 -6.98 -22.52
C PHE A 652 0.33 -7.71 -21.33
N ALA A 653 -0.72 -7.14 -20.73
CA ALA A 653 -1.52 -7.81 -19.71
C ALA A 653 -2.15 -9.10 -20.27
N ALA A 654 -2.72 -9.04 -21.48
CA ALA A 654 -3.31 -10.20 -22.14
C ALA A 654 -2.29 -11.32 -22.40
N ARG A 655 -1.09 -10.97 -22.87
CA ARG A 655 0.02 -11.92 -23.07
C ARG A 655 0.42 -12.60 -21.77
N ASP A 656 0.54 -11.84 -20.68
CA ASP A 656 0.97 -12.39 -19.38
C ASP A 656 -0.08 -13.38 -18.84
N VAL A 657 -1.38 -13.13 -19.06
CA VAL A 657 -2.46 -14.10 -18.77
C VAL A 657 -2.35 -15.35 -19.66
N LEU A 658 -2.22 -15.19 -20.98
CA LEU A 658 -2.17 -16.33 -21.91
C LEU A 658 -0.91 -17.21 -21.75
N LYS A 659 0.17 -16.66 -21.20
CA LYS A 659 1.40 -17.40 -20.84
C LYS A 659 1.29 -18.13 -19.50
N HIS A 660 0.24 -17.90 -18.73
CA HIS A 660 0.09 -18.50 -17.41
C HIS A 660 -0.27 -20.00 -17.52
N PRO A 661 0.24 -20.88 -16.62
CA PRO A 661 -0.10 -22.31 -16.64
C PRO A 661 -1.61 -22.60 -16.58
N ASN A 662 -2.37 -21.77 -15.85
CA ASN A 662 -3.83 -21.92 -15.70
C ASN A 662 -4.65 -21.46 -16.93
N LYS A 663 -4.04 -21.16 -18.08
CA LYS A 663 -4.76 -20.68 -19.29
C LYS A 663 -5.91 -21.59 -19.75
N GLU A 664 -5.84 -22.89 -19.48
CA GLU A 664 -6.90 -23.84 -19.81
C GLU A 664 -8.21 -23.61 -19.01
N SER A 665 -8.15 -22.85 -17.90
CA SER A 665 -9.34 -22.44 -17.14
C SER A 665 -10.12 -21.28 -17.80
N LEU A 666 -9.62 -20.71 -18.89
CA LEU A 666 -10.29 -19.60 -19.57
C LEU A 666 -11.54 -20.06 -20.32
N ARG A 667 -12.61 -19.26 -20.27
CA ARG A 667 -13.74 -19.45 -21.16
C ARG A 667 -13.32 -19.18 -22.61
N PRO A 668 -13.87 -19.88 -23.61
CA PRO A 668 -13.51 -19.69 -25.02
C PRO A 668 -13.56 -18.21 -25.47
N VAL A 669 -14.63 -17.49 -25.12
CA VAL A 669 -14.79 -16.05 -25.44
C VAL A 669 -13.71 -15.17 -24.80
N GLN A 670 -13.27 -15.48 -23.58
CA GLN A 670 -12.18 -14.75 -22.92
C GLN A 670 -10.84 -15.06 -23.60
N SER A 671 -10.57 -16.34 -23.88
CA SER A 671 -9.36 -16.75 -24.59
C SER A 671 -9.26 -16.07 -25.96
N MET A 672 -10.35 -16.06 -26.73
CA MET A 672 -10.41 -15.37 -28.03
C MET A 672 -10.16 -13.86 -27.90
N THR A 673 -10.79 -13.20 -26.92
CA THR A 673 -10.62 -11.76 -26.70
C THR A 673 -9.16 -11.41 -26.37
N LEU A 674 -8.55 -12.15 -25.45
CA LEU A 674 -7.15 -11.93 -25.06
C LEU A 674 -6.20 -12.23 -26.21
N THR A 675 -6.45 -13.30 -26.96
CA THR A 675 -5.63 -13.69 -28.12
C THR A 675 -5.67 -12.61 -29.20
N ALA A 676 -6.86 -12.08 -29.50
CA ALA A 676 -7.02 -11.00 -30.47
C ALA A 676 -6.27 -9.71 -30.07
N LEU A 677 -6.12 -9.41 -28.78
CA LEU A 677 -5.30 -8.28 -28.31
C LEU A 677 -3.81 -8.52 -28.58
N VAL A 678 -3.32 -9.72 -28.27
CA VAL A 678 -1.92 -10.13 -28.47
C VAL A 678 -1.56 -10.14 -29.96
N GLU A 679 -2.43 -10.70 -30.81
CA GLU A 679 -2.27 -10.75 -32.27
C GLU A 679 -2.26 -9.34 -32.88
N ARG A 680 -3.19 -8.47 -32.50
CA ARG A 680 -3.26 -7.10 -33.01
C ARG A 680 -2.03 -6.26 -32.65
N ALA A 681 -1.41 -6.55 -31.52
CA ALA A 681 -0.16 -5.93 -31.08
C ALA A 681 1.09 -6.66 -31.62
N ALA A 682 0.91 -7.72 -32.41
CA ALA A 682 1.93 -8.59 -32.99
C ALA A 682 2.91 -9.20 -31.96
N LEU A 683 2.48 -9.37 -30.70
CA LEU A 683 3.37 -9.83 -29.63
C LEU A 683 3.76 -11.30 -29.84
N GLY A 684 5.03 -11.56 -30.11
CA GLY A 684 5.59 -12.90 -30.29
C GLY A 684 5.28 -13.57 -31.64
N GLN A 685 4.81 -12.81 -32.64
CA GLN A 685 4.40 -13.35 -33.94
C GLN A 685 5.57 -13.61 -34.92
N ALA A 686 6.81 -13.35 -34.50
CA ALA A 686 8.03 -13.54 -35.31
C ALA A 686 8.00 -12.82 -36.67
N GLY A 687 7.35 -11.66 -36.74
CA GLY A 687 7.20 -10.91 -37.98
C GLY A 687 6.48 -9.58 -37.79
N ILE A 688 6.79 -8.64 -38.68
CA ILE A 688 6.10 -7.35 -38.86
C ILE A 688 5.69 -7.31 -40.33
N GLU A 689 4.48 -6.83 -40.63
CA GLU A 689 4.04 -6.72 -42.02
C GLU A 689 5.04 -5.89 -42.85
N PRO A 690 5.36 -6.28 -44.11
CA PRO A 690 6.43 -5.64 -44.88
C PRO A 690 6.30 -4.12 -45.01
N ASN A 691 5.08 -3.61 -45.21
CA ASN A 691 4.83 -2.17 -45.30
C ASN A 691 5.12 -1.45 -43.98
N LEU A 692 4.67 -2.02 -42.86
CA LEU A 692 4.94 -1.46 -41.52
C LEU A 692 6.42 -1.54 -41.16
N LEU A 693 7.12 -2.60 -41.60
CA LEU A 693 8.56 -2.73 -41.41
C LEU A 693 9.33 -1.69 -42.24
N ALA A 694 8.88 -1.43 -43.48
CA ALA A 694 9.45 -0.39 -44.33
C ALA A 694 9.23 1.01 -43.71
N ASP A 695 8.01 1.30 -43.24
CA ASP A 695 7.68 2.55 -42.54
C ASP A 695 8.55 2.74 -41.30
N LEU A 696 8.71 1.67 -40.49
CA LEU A 696 9.54 1.69 -39.30
C LEU A 696 11.00 2.03 -39.65
N LYS A 697 11.56 1.37 -40.68
CA LYS A 697 12.94 1.62 -41.14
C LYS A 697 13.11 3.04 -41.69
N GLY A 698 12.19 3.51 -42.53
CA GLY A 698 12.22 4.88 -43.08
C GLY A 698 12.16 5.96 -41.99
N SER A 699 11.33 5.76 -40.96
CA SER A 699 11.27 6.65 -39.80
C SER A 699 12.58 6.70 -39.03
N LEU A 700 13.31 5.58 -38.94
CA LEU A 700 14.61 5.54 -38.28
C LEU A 700 15.73 6.17 -39.10
N GLU A 701 15.65 6.17 -40.43
CA GLU A 701 16.56 6.95 -41.27
C GLU A 701 16.40 8.45 -41.01
N ILE A 702 15.15 8.94 -40.93
CA ILE A 702 14.84 10.34 -40.60
C ILE A 702 15.33 10.68 -39.20
N ALA A 703 14.92 9.91 -38.18
CA ALA A 703 15.30 10.15 -36.80
C ALA A 703 16.81 10.01 -36.57
N GLY A 704 17.48 9.06 -37.25
CA GLY A 704 18.92 8.87 -37.18
C GLY A 704 19.69 10.06 -37.73
N LYS A 705 19.28 10.60 -38.88
CA LYS A 705 19.86 11.81 -39.45
C LYS A 705 19.63 13.02 -38.54
N ALA A 706 18.42 13.18 -38.01
CA ALA A 706 18.11 14.26 -37.09
C ALA A 706 18.94 14.20 -35.80
N LEU A 707 19.14 12.99 -35.26
CA LEU A 707 19.97 12.75 -34.09
C LEU A 707 21.44 13.12 -34.37
N GLN A 708 21.99 12.72 -35.52
CA GLN A 708 23.33 13.14 -35.94
C GLN A 708 23.41 14.66 -36.05
N ASP A 709 22.51 15.29 -36.80
CA ASP A 709 22.50 16.74 -37.01
C ASP A 709 22.40 17.53 -35.70
N ALA A 710 21.64 17.03 -34.71
CA ALA A 710 21.48 17.68 -33.41
C ALA A 710 22.68 17.47 -32.48
N LEU A 711 23.46 16.40 -32.66
CA LEU A 711 24.68 16.12 -31.87
C LEU A 711 25.89 16.94 -32.33
N TYR A 712 25.93 17.35 -33.60
CA TYR A 712 27.08 18.02 -34.23
C TYR A 712 26.84 19.50 -34.58
N ARG A 713 25.73 20.08 -34.10
CA ARG A 713 25.47 21.53 -34.12
C ARG A 713 25.75 22.12 -32.75
#